data_AF-G2XC18-F1
#
_entry.id   AF-G2XC18-F1
#
_cell.length_a   1.000
_cell.length_b   1.000
_cell.length_c   1.000
_cell.angle_alpha   90.00
_cell.angle_beta   90.00
_cell.angle_gamma   90.00
#
_symmetry.space_group_name_H-M   'P 1'
#
loop_
_entity.id
_entity.type
_entity.pdbx_description
1 polymer ?
#
loop_
_entity_poly.entity_id
_entity_poly.type
_entity_poly.pdbx_seq_one_letter_code
_entity_poly.pdbx_strand_id
1 'polypeptide(L)'
;MQKEVLPELRMSDPPEDMDTHTLEALIQLLLAQSQECFWKKAVMDGTYKDAIIARLAARVSDLYSTAGDAAMKSEAISSSWIHHMSAKHHHFAGAAQYRAACDCLEKKKYGEEVARLTDAVQCVNEGLKEARGGYVSKTIIEDLNGLKRKVEEDLKRAEKDNDLIYMDPVPPKPELKLLDRADMAKMTVPPQVANPFDYFGDQAEFGPALFSKLVPFAVHAAITIYEQRRDRLVNQNIIQNLEDLTERLHTMLSSINLPGSLQALEKPLGLPPSLVQHAEEIRQADAIGRIQRAFSDIDKLRSADIAVFDEGKSMLAAEEEEDARRRAKFGTDRWTRPDSRSDPRGAQLWAQVAEIDGYFASSTSSDEVVRDKFGQTQDLLELLSASDRVLMDHVPSSRRMDIAEPLKPVIGRLRGAYNDVLRLESRRRKKVEALRDKCRNDDIKPEILKEAARLERTYPTTAIAPAHFEDFFERRLDKLYEPELEAVEKEDAEQERMMTEIERVNREFESQRKSSIGGNREREQALQRLDNAYYKYKEIVNHLDVGRKFYNDLSKVVGQNFRDPVKVWVSERRIDAKSLEEELSMPPLGSLSMNRTPVASPPVSSYQAEQQQHANSYFGSNAGPAANTHAQRPHQQVHSPPAEAHVQSWAGSTVEPQQPHPVPPVSNMWTPDMGIRFGGPAGGHGAAAPAPNPPGPRQASGGTWDPNSGIRFG
;
A
#
# COMPACT_ATOMS: atom_id res chain seq x y z
N MET A 1 20.17 2.54 -15.52
CA MET A 1 19.73 3.82 -16.15
C MET A 1 19.00 3.55 -17.47
N GLN A 2 19.49 3.97 -18.64
CA GLN A 2 18.74 4.01 -19.92
C GLN A 2 17.86 2.78 -20.24
N LYS A 3 18.34 1.55 -20.00
CA LYS A 3 17.64 0.30 -20.36
C LYS A 3 16.64 -0.24 -19.33
N GLU A 4 16.72 0.24 -18.09
CA GLU A 4 16.07 -0.39 -16.92
C GLU A 4 15.28 0.62 -16.08
N VAL A 5 15.83 1.82 -15.88
CA VAL A 5 15.22 2.88 -15.04
C VAL A 5 14.30 3.79 -15.84
N LEU A 6 14.63 4.11 -17.09
CA LEU A 6 13.74 4.92 -17.95
C LEU A 6 12.39 4.22 -18.22
N PRO A 7 12.32 2.90 -18.46
CA PRO A 7 11.03 2.20 -18.61
C PRO A 7 10.17 2.11 -17.34
N GLU A 8 10.77 2.28 -16.16
CA GLU A 8 10.08 2.21 -14.86
C GLU A 8 9.64 3.59 -14.32
N LEU A 9 10.20 4.68 -14.85
CA LEU A 9 9.83 6.04 -14.49
C LEU A 9 8.40 6.36 -14.94
N ARG A 10 7.55 6.73 -13.98
CA ARG A 10 6.12 7.06 -14.21
C ARG A 10 5.88 8.49 -14.70
N MET A 11 6.92 9.16 -15.17
CA MET A 11 6.85 10.51 -15.74
C MET A 11 6.74 10.39 -17.26
N SER A 12 5.98 11.28 -17.92
CA SER A 12 5.86 11.27 -19.39
C SER A 12 7.20 11.53 -20.07
N ASP A 13 8.00 12.39 -19.45
CA ASP A 13 9.28 12.88 -19.94
C ASP A 13 10.30 12.77 -18.78
N PRO A 14 11.51 12.25 -19.01
CA PRO A 14 12.56 12.21 -18.00
C PRO A 14 13.13 13.61 -17.75
N PRO A 15 13.74 13.86 -16.58
CA PRO A 15 14.55 15.06 -16.33
C PRO A 15 15.63 15.30 -17.41
N GLU A 16 16.00 16.56 -17.63
CA GLU A 16 16.94 17.00 -18.68
C GLU A 16 18.31 16.29 -18.60
N ASP A 17 18.78 15.95 -17.39
CA ASP A 17 20.03 15.22 -17.15
C ASP A 17 19.91 13.69 -17.35
N MET A 18 18.69 13.18 -17.43
CA MET A 18 18.34 11.78 -17.69
C MET A 18 17.79 11.54 -19.10
N ASP A 19 17.78 12.56 -19.97
CA ASP A 19 17.34 12.43 -21.36
C ASP A 19 18.24 11.46 -22.18
N THR A 20 17.72 10.99 -23.31
CA THR A 20 18.42 10.00 -24.15
C THR A 20 19.73 10.55 -24.74
N HIS A 21 19.82 11.83 -25.06
CA HIS A 21 21.01 12.44 -25.66
C HIS A 21 22.09 12.77 -24.63
N THR A 22 21.72 13.24 -23.43
CA THR A 22 22.63 13.43 -22.29
C THR A 22 23.22 12.09 -21.85
N LEU A 23 22.39 11.06 -21.68
CA LEU A 23 22.86 9.74 -21.27
C LEU A 23 23.81 9.13 -22.32
N GLU A 24 23.49 9.20 -23.61
CA GLU A 24 24.38 8.71 -24.68
C GLU A 24 25.71 9.48 -24.71
N ALA A 25 25.68 10.81 -24.61
CA ALA A 25 26.88 11.64 -24.58
C ALA A 25 27.79 11.33 -23.38
N LEU A 26 27.20 11.13 -22.19
CA LEU A 26 27.93 10.73 -20.98
C LEU A 26 28.53 9.32 -21.12
N ILE A 27 27.78 8.37 -21.67
CA ILE A 27 28.23 7.00 -21.94
C ILE A 27 29.44 7.00 -22.88
N GLN A 28 29.37 7.72 -24.00
CA GLN A 28 30.47 7.80 -24.97
C GLN A 28 31.66 8.60 -24.42
N LEU A 29 31.44 9.67 -23.64
CA LEU A 29 32.50 10.44 -22.98
C LEU A 29 33.32 9.57 -22.02
N LEU A 30 32.65 8.82 -21.14
CA LEU A 30 33.31 7.95 -20.17
C LEU A 30 34.04 6.79 -20.86
N LEU A 31 33.48 6.26 -21.96
CA LEU A 31 34.16 5.24 -22.77
C LEU A 31 35.40 5.82 -23.48
N ALA A 32 35.32 7.04 -24.02
CA ALA A 32 36.45 7.75 -24.63
C ALA A 32 37.59 8.00 -23.63
N GLN A 33 37.26 8.45 -22.41
CA GLN A 33 38.22 8.66 -21.33
C GLN A 33 38.85 7.34 -20.84
N SER A 34 38.07 6.26 -20.77
CA SER A 34 38.59 4.92 -20.44
C SER A 34 39.57 4.42 -21.50
N GLN A 35 39.23 4.57 -22.79
CA GLN A 35 40.09 4.22 -23.92
C GLN A 35 41.34 5.12 -23.99
N GLU A 36 41.24 6.40 -23.63
CA GLU A 36 42.38 7.33 -23.49
C GLU A 36 43.37 6.86 -22.42
N CYS A 37 42.90 6.33 -21.29
CA CYS A 37 43.77 5.73 -20.27
C CYS A 37 44.54 4.51 -20.81
N PHE A 38 43.91 3.65 -21.63
CA PHE A 38 44.61 2.55 -22.32
C PHE A 38 45.65 3.06 -23.33
N TRP A 39 45.33 4.09 -24.11
CA TRP A 39 46.29 4.73 -25.03
C TRP A 39 47.49 5.34 -24.28
N LYS A 40 47.22 6.11 -23.21
CA LYS A 40 48.24 6.76 -22.39
C LYS A 40 49.16 5.73 -21.75
N LYS A 41 48.61 4.62 -21.25
CA LYS A 41 49.39 3.47 -20.79
C LYS A 41 50.26 2.91 -21.91
N ALA A 42 49.71 2.62 -23.09
CA ALA A 42 50.48 2.06 -24.21
C ALA A 42 51.65 2.97 -24.67
N VAL A 43 51.49 4.30 -24.56
CA VAL A 43 52.56 5.28 -24.80
C VAL A 43 53.60 5.29 -23.68
N MET A 44 53.19 5.19 -22.41
CA MET A 44 54.09 5.22 -21.25
C MET A 44 54.86 3.91 -21.04
N ASP A 45 54.25 2.76 -21.36
CA ASP A 45 54.85 1.42 -21.22
C ASP A 45 55.99 1.17 -22.22
N GLY A 46 56.13 2.01 -23.27
CA GLY A 46 57.24 2.03 -24.22
C GLY A 46 57.46 0.77 -25.09
N THR A 47 56.68 -0.28 -24.87
CA THR A 47 56.84 -1.63 -25.45
C THR A 47 55.87 -1.91 -26.60
N TYR A 48 54.89 -1.03 -26.81
CA TYR A 48 53.92 -1.13 -27.91
C TYR A 48 54.44 -0.44 -29.16
N LYS A 49 54.35 -1.11 -30.32
CA LYS A 49 54.66 -0.50 -31.62
C LYS A 49 53.74 0.67 -31.93
N ASP A 50 54.22 1.67 -32.66
CA ASP A 50 53.42 2.81 -33.08
C ASP A 50 52.17 2.43 -33.88
N ALA A 51 52.21 1.36 -34.68
CA ALA A 51 51.03 0.78 -35.32
C ALA A 51 49.94 0.27 -34.36
N ILE A 52 50.22 0.03 -33.09
CA ILE A 52 49.20 -0.28 -32.07
C ILE A 52 48.70 1.04 -31.47
N ILE A 53 49.62 1.93 -31.10
CA ILE A 53 49.34 3.23 -30.49
C ILE A 53 48.46 4.11 -31.42
N ALA A 54 48.70 4.08 -32.73
CA ALA A 54 47.89 4.77 -33.74
C ALA A 54 46.45 4.25 -33.81
N ARG A 55 46.25 2.92 -33.73
CA ARG A 55 44.92 2.29 -33.77
C ARG A 55 44.12 2.50 -32.49
N LEU A 56 44.81 2.62 -31.35
CA LEU A 56 44.22 3.05 -30.08
C LEU A 56 43.81 4.53 -30.15
N ALA A 57 44.71 5.43 -30.61
CA ALA A 57 44.43 6.86 -30.75
C ALA A 57 43.26 7.15 -31.69
N ALA A 58 43.22 6.48 -32.86
CA ALA A 58 42.13 6.61 -33.82
C ALA A 58 40.77 6.29 -33.15
N ARG A 59 40.72 5.24 -32.31
CA ARG A 59 39.50 4.88 -31.59
C ARG A 59 39.12 5.86 -30.48
N VAL A 60 40.09 6.41 -29.75
CA VAL A 60 39.84 7.52 -28.80
C VAL A 60 39.22 8.72 -29.54
N SER A 61 39.76 9.05 -30.72
CA SER A 61 39.26 10.12 -31.59
C SER A 61 37.81 9.87 -32.02
N ASP A 62 37.49 8.67 -32.51
CA ASP A 62 36.13 8.32 -32.94
C ASP A 62 35.12 8.49 -31.79
N LEU A 63 35.46 7.97 -30.60
CA LEU A 63 34.59 8.03 -29.41
C LEU A 63 34.33 9.47 -28.93
N TYR A 64 35.36 10.34 -28.94
CA TYR A 64 35.16 11.76 -28.63
C TYR A 64 34.31 12.51 -29.66
N SER A 65 34.32 12.09 -30.94
CA SER A 65 33.38 12.62 -31.94
C SER A 65 31.95 12.24 -31.56
N THR A 66 31.69 10.94 -31.35
CA THR A 66 30.34 10.44 -31.04
C THR A 66 29.79 11.05 -29.75
N ALA A 67 30.63 11.27 -28.73
CA ALA A 67 30.26 12.00 -27.51
C ALA A 67 29.86 13.45 -27.81
N GLY A 68 30.61 14.17 -28.66
CA GLY A 68 30.28 15.54 -29.08
C GLY A 68 29.01 15.62 -29.92
N ASP A 69 28.83 14.70 -30.87
CA ASP A 69 27.66 14.61 -31.74
C ASP A 69 26.36 14.29 -30.99
N ALA A 70 26.46 13.62 -29.82
CA ALA A 70 25.36 13.42 -28.89
C ALA A 70 25.17 14.64 -27.96
N ALA A 71 26.26 15.21 -27.44
CA ALA A 71 26.22 16.38 -26.55
C ALA A 71 25.62 17.63 -27.22
N MET A 72 25.82 17.83 -28.53
CA MET A 72 25.16 18.91 -29.29
C MET A 72 23.64 18.78 -29.42
N LYS A 73 23.05 17.67 -28.97
CA LYS A 73 21.60 17.39 -28.96
C LYS A 73 21.02 17.32 -27.55
N SER A 74 21.85 17.52 -26.53
CA SER A 74 21.47 17.61 -25.12
C SER A 74 21.33 19.08 -24.73
N GLU A 75 20.27 19.43 -24.00
CA GLU A 75 20.12 20.77 -23.42
C GLU A 75 20.85 20.91 -22.08
N ALA A 76 21.11 19.79 -21.38
CA ALA A 76 21.80 19.75 -20.09
C ALA A 76 23.35 19.85 -20.20
N ILE A 77 23.96 19.42 -21.31
CA ILE A 77 25.43 19.42 -21.44
C ILE A 77 25.95 20.80 -21.87
N SER A 78 26.71 21.43 -20.97
CA SER A 78 27.30 22.75 -21.25
C SER A 78 28.21 22.76 -22.49
N SER A 79 28.18 23.87 -23.23
CA SER A 79 29.05 24.11 -24.40
C SER A 79 30.55 23.94 -24.11
N SER A 80 30.98 24.15 -22.85
CA SER A 80 32.36 23.94 -22.44
C SER A 80 32.81 22.48 -22.55
N TRP A 81 31.90 21.53 -22.32
CA TRP A 81 32.16 20.10 -22.49
C TRP A 81 32.20 19.72 -23.97
N ILE A 82 31.34 20.33 -24.81
CA ILE A 82 31.33 20.12 -26.26
C ILE A 82 32.67 20.57 -26.87
N HIS A 83 33.17 21.77 -26.52
CA HIS A 83 34.49 22.23 -26.95
C HIS A 83 35.64 21.38 -26.39
N HIS A 84 35.52 20.83 -25.18
CA HIS A 84 36.50 19.89 -24.63
C HIS A 84 36.54 18.58 -25.44
N MET A 85 35.38 17.98 -25.74
CA MET A 85 35.26 16.78 -26.57
C MET A 85 35.84 17.02 -27.97
N SER A 86 35.48 18.14 -28.61
CA SER A 86 36.00 18.52 -29.93
C SER A 86 37.52 18.73 -29.92
N ALA A 87 38.07 19.45 -28.93
CA ALA A 87 39.51 19.63 -28.80
C ALA A 87 40.27 18.31 -28.60
N LYS A 88 39.69 17.37 -27.82
CA LYS A 88 40.27 16.03 -27.63
C LYS A 88 40.13 15.14 -28.86
N HIS A 89 39.00 15.16 -29.57
CA HIS A 89 38.84 14.47 -30.86
C HIS A 89 40.00 14.85 -31.80
N HIS A 90 40.18 16.15 -32.04
CA HIS A 90 41.24 16.66 -32.92
C HIS A 90 42.66 16.34 -32.41
N HIS A 91 42.89 16.37 -31.08
CA HIS A 91 44.16 15.93 -30.49
C HIS A 91 44.46 14.46 -30.82
N PHE A 92 43.48 13.56 -30.63
CA PHE A 92 43.68 12.12 -30.85
C PHE A 92 43.69 11.75 -32.34
N ALA A 93 42.99 12.47 -33.22
CA ALA A 93 43.16 12.37 -34.67
C ALA A 93 44.60 12.70 -35.09
N GLY A 94 45.16 13.82 -34.60
CA GLY A 94 46.54 14.22 -34.84
C GLY A 94 47.55 13.21 -34.28
N ALA A 95 47.34 12.74 -33.05
CA ALA A 95 48.20 11.72 -32.43
C ALA A 95 48.15 10.37 -33.15
N ALA A 96 47.00 9.99 -33.72
CA ALA A 96 46.85 8.77 -34.50
C ALA A 96 47.64 8.85 -35.82
N GLN A 97 47.52 9.95 -36.56
CA GLN A 97 48.26 10.14 -37.82
C GLN A 97 49.76 10.31 -37.59
N TYR A 98 50.19 11.01 -36.54
CA TYR A 98 51.60 11.10 -36.15
C TYR A 98 52.21 9.71 -35.87
N ARG A 99 51.54 8.88 -35.05
CA ARG A 99 52.00 7.52 -34.76
C ARG A 99 51.97 6.61 -36.00
N ALA A 100 51.00 6.81 -36.90
CA ALA A 100 50.98 6.12 -38.19
C ALA A 100 52.10 6.58 -39.14
N ALA A 101 52.56 7.82 -39.06
CA ALA A 101 53.74 8.30 -39.78
C ALA A 101 55.03 7.64 -39.25
N CYS A 102 55.20 7.50 -37.93
CA CYS A 102 56.32 6.76 -37.35
C CYS A 102 56.38 5.29 -37.85
N ASP A 103 55.22 4.62 -37.98
CA ASP A 103 55.11 3.28 -38.57
C ASP A 103 55.39 3.26 -40.09
N CYS A 104 55.14 4.36 -40.81
CA CYS A 104 55.56 4.52 -42.21
C CYS A 104 57.07 4.72 -42.33
N LEU A 105 57.70 5.47 -41.42
CA LEU A 105 59.15 5.66 -41.33
C LEU A 105 59.87 4.34 -41.05
N GLU A 106 59.42 3.53 -40.09
CA GLU A 106 59.96 2.17 -39.85
C GLU A 106 59.91 1.30 -41.11
N LYS A 107 58.87 1.49 -41.94
CA LYS A 107 58.62 0.74 -43.18
C LYS A 107 59.22 1.38 -44.43
N LYS A 108 59.93 2.51 -44.31
CA LYS A 108 60.55 3.25 -45.42
C LYS A 108 59.56 3.68 -46.49
N LYS A 109 58.42 4.23 -46.07
CA LYS A 109 57.35 4.79 -46.92
C LYS A 109 57.33 6.31 -46.78
N TYR A 110 58.33 6.99 -47.32
CA TYR A 110 58.61 8.39 -46.99
C TYR A 110 57.54 9.34 -47.54
N GLY A 111 56.96 9.03 -48.71
CA GLY A 111 55.80 9.75 -49.24
C GLY A 111 54.57 9.68 -48.31
N GLU A 112 54.23 8.48 -47.80
CA GLU A 112 53.10 8.29 -46.86
C GLU A 112 53.38 8.94 -45.49
N GLU A 113 54.63 8.97 -45.04
CA GLU A 113 55.06 9.66 -43.82
C GLU A 113 54.79 11.17 -43.89
N VAL A 114 55.27 11.85 -44.95
CA VAL A 114 55.03 13.29 -45.17
C VAL A 114 53.52 13.60 -45.26
N ALA A 115 52.76 12.78 -45.98
CA ALA A 115 51.31 12.95 -46.11
C ALA A 115 50.57 12.82 -44.77
N ARG A 116 50.95 11.86 -43.91
CA ARG A 116 50.36 11.67 -42.57
C ARG A 116 50.80 12.73 -41.56
N LEU A 117 52.05 13.19 -41.62
CA LEU A 117 52.52 14.30 -40.78
C LEU A 117 51.80 15.61 -41.15
N THR A 118 51.59 15.86 -42.44
CA THR A 118 50.78 17.01 -42.94
C THR A 118 49.35 16.94 -42.40
N ASP A 119 48.71 15.76 -42.44
CA ASP A 119 47.36 15.57 -41.90
C ASP A 119 47.31 15.75 -40.37
N ALA A 120 48.33 15.25 -39.65
CA ALA A 120 48.45 15.46 -38.21
C ALA A 120 48.61 16.95 -37.84
N VAL A 121 49.36 17.73 -38.62
CA VAL A 121 49.43 19.20 -38.45
C VAL A 121 48.07 19.86 -38.72
N GLN A 122 47.30 19.40 -39.72
CA GLN A 122 45.95 19.93 -39.94
C GLN A 122 45.04 19.68 -38.72
N CYS A 123 44.91 18.42 -38.28
CA CYS A 123 44.05 18.03 -37.16
C CYS A 123 44.40 18.80 -35.87
N VAL A 124 45.69 18.94 -35.54
CA VAL A 124 46.12 19.67 -34.34
C VAL A 124 45.84 21.17 -34.45
N ASN A 125 45.98 21.76 -35.65
CA ASN A 125 45.57 23.16 -35.88
C ASN A 125 44.05 23.35 -35.79
N GLU A 126 43.24 22.32 -36.06
CA GLU A 126 41.79 22.33 -35.86
C GLU A 126 41.40 22.24 -34.38
N GLY A 127 42.02 21.37 -33.59
CA GLY A 127 41.87 21.37 -32.13
C GLY A 127 42.28 22.69 -31.45
N LEU A 128 43.25 23.40 -32.03
CA LEU A 128 43.66 24.75 -31.60
C LEU A 128 42.72 25.88 -32.07
N LYS A 129 41.67 25.60 -32.87
CA LYS A 129 40.57 26.55 -33.13
C LYS A 129 39.57 26.54 -31.97
N GLU A 130 39.17 25.36 -31.50
CA GLU A 130 38.26 25.16 -30.36
C GLU A 130 38.76 25.84 -29.07
N ALA A 131 40.07 25.79 -28.84
CA ALA A 131 40.73 26.43 -27.71
C ALA A 131 40.54 27.98 -27.64
N ARG A 132 40.17 28.64 -28.74
CA ARG A 132 40.11 30.11 -28.83
C ARG A 132 38.98 30.74 -28.03
N GLY A 133 37.92 30.00 -27.72
CA GLY A 133 36.81 30.49 -26.90
C GLY A 133 37.11 30.60 -25.40
N GLY A 134 38.27 30.13 -24.93
CA GLY A 134 38.62 30.09 -23.50
C GLY A 134 37.94 28.97 -22.71
N TYR A 135 37.05 28.19 -23.33
CA TYR A 135 36.32 27.07 -22.72
C TYR A 135 37.15 25.81 -22.49
N VAL A 136 38.37 25.73 -23.03
CA VAL A 136 39.25 24.55 -22.96
C VAL A 136 40.36 24.76 -21.93
N SER A 137 40.62 23.74 -21.10
CA SER A 137 41.66 23.81 -20.05
C SER A 137 43.07 24.03 -20.63
N LYS A 138 43.87 24.86 -19.95
CA LYS A 138 45.25 25.21 -20.35
C LYS A 138 46.13 23.99 -20.61
N THR A 139 45.99 22.93 -19.81
CA THR A 139 46.75 21.68 -19.98
C THR A 139 46.53 21.05 -21.36
N ILE A 140 45.29 21.03 -21.86
CA ILE A 140 44.95 20.46 -23.18
C ILE A 140 45.52 21.35 -24.30
N ILE A 141 45.53 22.68 -24.09
CA ILE A 141 46.15 23.64 -25.00
C ILE A 141 47.67 23.46 -25.03
N GLU A 142 48.30 23.23 -23.88
CA GLU A 142 49.73 22.93 -23.74
C GLU A 142 50.09 21.59 -24.40
N ASP A 143 49.29 20.53 -24.20
CA ASP A 143 49.45 19.22 -24.85
C ASP A 143 49.26 19.29 -26.37
N LEU A 144 48.26 20.03 -26.87
CA LEU A 144 48.08 20.30 -28.29
C LEU A 144 49.27 21.06 -28.89
N ASN A 145 49.79 22.09 -28.21
CA ASN A 145 50.98 22.81 -28.65
C ASN A 145 52.28 22.01 -28.48
N GLY A 146 52.32 21.02 -27.58
CA GLY A 146 53.42 20.06 -27.42
C GLY A 146 53.44 19.04 -28.55
N LEU A 147 52.28 18.48 -28.89
CA LEU A 147 52.11 17.61 -30.06
C LEU A 147 52.42 18.38 -31.35
N LYS A 148 51.85 19.57 -31.54
CA LYS A 148 52.08 20.42 -32.72
C LYS A 148 53.57 20.60 -33.03
N ARG A 149 54.37 21.01 -32.02
CA ARG A 149 55.81 21.24 -32.19
C ARG A 149 56.55 19.99 -32.68
N LYS A 150 56.27 18.82 -32.08
CA LYS A 150 56.86 17.55 -32.52
C LYS A 150 56.50 17.20 -33.96
N VAL A 151 55.20 17.27 -34.31
CA VAL A 151 54.76 16.97 -35.68
C VAL A 151 55.36 17.98 -36.68
N GLU A 152 55.45 19.27 -36.34
CA GLU A 152 56.08 20.29 -37.20
C GLU A 152 57.62 20.21 -37.25
N GLU A 153 58.28 19.53 -36.32
CA GLU A 153 59.72 19.25 -36.33
C GLU A 153 60.02 18.02 -37.17
N ASP A 154 59.27 16.93 -36.97
CA ASP A 154 59.38 15.70 -37.76
C ASP A 154 58.91 15.89 -39.22
N LEU A 155 57.89 16.71 -39.48
CA LEU A 155 57.44 17.03 -40.84
C LEU A 155 58.56 17.70 -41.65
N LYS A 156 59.20 18.75 -41.10
CA LYS A 156 60.31 19.45 -41.77
C LYS A 156 61.52 18.55 -42.02
N ARG A 157 61.69 17.52 -41.18
CA ARG A 157 62.70 16.48 -41.40
C ARG A 157 62.27 15.56 -42.55
N ALA A 158 61.05 15.01 -42.50
CA ALA A 158 60.55 14.07 -43.50
C ALA A 158 60.46 14.71 -44.91
N GLU A 159 59.98 15.95 -45.01
CA GLU A 159 59.99 16.75 -46.24
C GLU A 159 61.41 16.88 -46.80
N LYS A 160 62.37 17.34 -45.98
CA LYS A 160 63.75 17.55 -46.39
C LYS A 160 64.47 16.24 -46.78
N ASP A 161 64.29 15.18 -45.99
CA ASP A 161 64.91 13.88 -46.26
C ASP A 161 64.27 13.26 -47.54
N ASN A 162 62.97 13.46 -47.78
CA ASN A 162 62.32 13.01 -49.01
C ASN A 162 62.78 13.80 -50.25
N ASP A 163 62.74 15.14 -50.20
CA ASP A 163 63.11 16.02 -51.33
C ASP A 163 64.58 15.85 -51.77
N LEU A 164 65.48 15.50 -50.85
CA LEU A 164 66.92 15.44 -51.09
C LEU A 164 67.49 14.02 -51.25
N ILE A 165 66.81 12.98 -50.75
CA ILE A 165 67.38 11.62 -50.66
C ILE A 165 66.47 10.57 -51.30
N TYR A 166 65.17 10.55 -50.97
CA TYR A 166 64.29 9.43 -51.33
C TYR A 166 63.45 9.67 -52.59
N MET A 167 62.94 10.89 -52.77
CA MET A 167 62.06 11.31 -53.87
C MET A 167 60.80 10.42 -54.04
N ASP A 168 60.26 9.89 -52.94
CA ASP A 168 58.97 9.20 -52.95
C ASP A 168 57.84 10.21 -53.26
N PRO A 169 56.89 9.88 -54.17
CA PRO A 169 55.73 10.73 -54.40
C PRO A 169 54.82 10.75 -53.17
N VAL A 170 54.49 11.95 -52.69
CA VAL A 170 53.57 12.16 -51.56
C VAL A 170 52.12 11.89 -52.01
N PRO A 171 51.43 10.86 -51.50
CA PRO A 171 50.06 10.56 -51.92
C PRO A 171 49.06 11.57 -51.33
N PRO A 172 48.00 11.95 -52.07
CA PRO A 172 46.98 12.84 -51.57
C PRO A 172 46.15 12.17 -50.46
N LYS A 173 45.61 12.97 -49.53
CA LYS A 173 44.82 12.51 -48.36
C LYS A 173 43.79 11.38 -48.64
N PRO A 174 42.98 11.37 -49.73
CA PRO A 174 42.03 10.27 -50.00
C PRO A 174 42.69 8.94 -50.42
N GLU A 175 43.96 8.91 -50.83
CA GLU A 175 44.69 7.68 -51.18
C GLU A 175 45.37 7.03 -49.96
N LEU A 176 45.45 7.73 -48.83
CA LEU A 176 45.98 7.18 -47.59
C LEU A 176 45.04 6.09 -47.03
N LYS A 177 45.58 4.90 -46.76
CA LYS A 177 44.83 3.87 -46.03
C LYS A 177 44.33 4.42 -44.69
N LEU A 178 43.02 4.33 -44.46
CA LEU A 178 42.39 4.57 -43.18
C LEU A 178 43.04 3.70 -42.08
N LEU A 179 43.22 4.28 -40.90
CA LEU A 179 43.75 3.57 -39.75
C LEU A 179 42.72 2.55 -39.24
N ASP A 180 43.15 1.33 -38.96
CA ASP A 180 42.30 0.35 -38.29
C ASP A 180 42.04 0.81 -36.84
N ARG A 181 40.97 0.33 -36.20
CA ARG A 181 40.61 0.71 -34.82
C ARG A 181 40.88 -0.43 -33.85
N ALA A 182 41.17 -0.11 -32.59
CA ALA A 182 41.39 -1.09 -31.53
C ALA A 182 40.62 -0.72 -30.26
N ASP A 183 39.53 -1.41 -29.96
CA ASP A 183 38.76 -1.25 -28.72
C ASP A 183 39.38 -2.03 -27.56
N MET A 184 39.61 -1.36 -26.42
CA MET A 184 40.10 -1.95 -25.17
C MET A 184 39.17 -1.66 -23.99
N ALA A 185 38.61 -0.46 -23.93
CA ALA A 185 37.58 -0.10 -22.97
C ALA A 185 36.25 -0.81 -23.30
N LYS A 186 35.46 -1.11 -22.25
CA LYS A 186 34.11 -1.69 -22.37
C LYS A 186 33.18 -1.05 -21.35
N MET A 187 31.92 -0.86 -21.75
CA MET A 187 30.85 -0.48 -20.83
C MET A 187 30.52 -1.68 -19.93
N THR A 188 30.67 -1.53 -18.61
CA THR A 188 30.43 -2.58 -17.62
C THR A 188 29.65 -1.98 -16.46
N VAL A 189 28.50 -2.58 -16.11
CA VAL A 189 27.77 -2.23 -14.89
C VAL A 189 28.50 -2.83 -13.68
N PRO A 190 28.75 -2.09 -12.59
CA PRO A 190 29.32 -2.66 -11.37
C PRO A 190 28.43 -3.80 -10.85
N PRO A 191 28.98 -4.96 -10.44
CA PRO A 191 28.17 -6.11 -10.04
C PRO A 191 27.31 -5.81 -8.80
N GLN A 192 27.76 -4.92 -7.92
CA GLN A 192 26.98 -4.37 -6.81
C GLN A 192 25.68 -3.66 -7.24
N VAL A 193 25.65 -3.09 -8.45
CA VAL A 193 24.48 -2.39 -9.02
C VAL A 193 23.62 -3.34 -9.84
N ALA A 194 24.23 -4.33 -10.49
CA ALA A 194 23.52 -5.34 -11.27
C ALA A 194 22.73 -6.33 -10.38
N ASN A 195 23.34 -6.82 -9.30
CA ASN A 195 22.73 -7.76 -8.36
C ASN A 195 22.83 -7.26 -6.89
N PRO A 196 22.16 -6.16 -6.48
CA PRO A 196 22.33 -5.60 -5.13
C PRO A 196 22.06 -6.60 -4.00
N PHE A 197 21.13 -7.55 -4.21
CA PHE A 197 20.76 -8.59 -3.24
C PHE A 197 21.91 -9.56 -2.90
N ASP A 198 22.83 -9.83 -3.84
CA ASP A 198 23.99 -10.69 -3.59
C ASP A 198 25.01 -10.04 -2.63
N TYR A 199 24.91 -8.72 -2.42
CA TYR A 199 25.82 -7.90 -1.60
C TYR A 199 25.22 -7.49 -0.25
N PHE A 200 24.02 -7.97 0.10
CA PHE A 200 23.41 -7.82 1.42
C PHE A 200 23.50 -9.11 2.25
N GLY A 201 23.72 -8.97 3.56
CA GLY A 201 23.82 -10.06 4.53
C GLY A 201 24.80 -9.76 5.66
N ASP A 202 24.76 -10.58 6.72
CA ASP A 202 25.48 -10.33 7.98
C ASP A 202 27.02 -10.20 7.84
N GLN A 203 27.59 -10.65 6.72
CA GLN A 203 29.03 -10.59 6.38
C GLN A 203 29.27 -10.08 4.95
N ALA A 204 28.27 -9.44 4.30
CA ALA A 204 28.36 -8.96 2.93
C ALA A 204 28.84 -7.49 2.84
N GLU A 205 29.21 -7.02 1.64
CA GLU A 205 29.82 -5.70 1.42
C GLU A 205 28.95 -4.53 1.90
N PHE A 206 27.62 -4.64 1.77
CA PHE A 206 26.66 -3.63 2.24
C PHE A 206 26.03 -3.96 3.60
N GLY A 207 26.49 -5.02 4.26
CA GLY A 207 25.96 -5.47 5.55
C GLY A 207 24.51 -5.99 5.49
N PRO A 208 23.84 -6.18 6.65
CA PRO A 208 22.49 -6.73 6.70
C PRO A 208 21.44 -5.75 6.19
N ALA A 209 20.44 -6.25 5.46
CA ALA A 209 19.34 -5.43 4.95
C ALA A 209 18.53 -4.81 6.10
N LEU A 210 18.45 -3.48 6.13
CA LEU A 210 17.78 -2.69 7.18
C LEU A 210 16.32 -3.13 7.42
N PHE A 211 15.62 -3.46 6.34
CA PHE A 211 14.20 -3.84 6.35
C PHE A 211 13.98 -5.36 6.28
N SER A 212 14.97 -6.18 6.66
CA SER A 212 14.88 -7.65 6.74
C SER A 212 13.76 -8.22 7.63
N LYS A 213 13.10 -7.38 8.43
CA LYS A 213 11.93 -7.71 9.25
C LYS A 213 10.62 -7.10 8.73
N LEU A 214 10.66 -6.30 7.67
CA LEU A 214 9.50 -5.67 7.07
C LEU A 214 8.82 -6.67 6.14
N VAL A 215 7.63 -7.12 6.53
CA VAL A 215 6.81 -8.03 5.72
C VAL A 215 6.27 -7.26 4.50
N PRO A 216 6.40 -7.78 3.26
CA PRO A 216 5.89 -7.09 2.07
C PRO A 216 4.39 -6.82 2.14
N PHE A 217 3.95 -5.64 1.67
CA PHE A 217 2.53 -5.25 1.71
C PHE A 217 1.60 -6.27 1.02
N ALA A 218 2.08 -6.95 -0.02
CA ALA A 218 1.34 -8.03 -0.68
C ALA A 218 0.99 -9.19 0.26
N VAL A 219 1.85 -9.51 1.24
CA VAL A 219 1.58 -10.54 2.25
C VAL A 219 0.54 -10.06 3.26
N HIS A 220 0.55 -8.77 3.63
CA HIS A 220 -0.50 -8.18 4.45
C HIS A 220 -1.87 -8.20 3.75
N ALA A 221 -1.92 -7.79 2.47
CA ALA A 221 -3.14 -7.89 1.66
C ALA A 221 -3.61 -9.35 1.52
N ALA A 222 -2.68 -10.29 1.30
CA ALA A 222 -2.96 -11.71 1.21
C ALA A 222 -3.53 -12.30 2.52
N ILE A 223 -3.04 -11.86 3.70
CA ILE A 223 -3.64 -12.22 5.00
C ILE A 223 -5.10 -11.76 5.06
N THR A 224 -5.38 -10.49 4.75
CA THR A 224 -6.76 -9.95 4.80
C THR A 224 -7.69 -10.62 3.80
N ILE A 225 -7.21 -10.98 2.60
CA ILE A 225 -7.99 -11.74 1.60
C ILE A 225 -8.33 -13.15 2.12
N TYR A 226 -7.39 -13.84 2.78
CA TYR A 226 -7.68 -15.13 3.41
C TYR A 226 -8.67 -15.00 4.57
N GLU A 227 -8.48 -14.02 5.46
CA GLU A 227 -9.39 -13.78 6.59
C GLU A 227 -10.81 -13.52 6.09
N GLN A 228 -10.98 -12.69 5.05
CA GLN A 228 -12.27 -12.48 4.39
C GLN A 228 -12.85 -13.76 3.76
N ARG A 229 -12.05 -14.61 3.11
CA ARG A 229 -12.53 -15.89 2.54
C ARG A 229 -12.92 -16.90 3.61
N ARG A 230 -12.10 -17.06 4.66
CA ARG A 230 -12.38 -17.90 5.82
C ARG A 230 -13.68 -17.47 6.49
N ASP A 231 -13.82 -16.18 6.77
CA ASP A 231 -14.99 -15.64 7.46
C ASP A 231 -16.24 -15.74 6.58
N ARG A 232 -16.10 -15.61 5.26
CA ARG A 232 -17.19 -15.90 4.32
C ARG A 232 -17.59 -17.37 4.33
N LEU A 233 -16.63 -18.29 4.19
CA LEU A 233 -16.87 -19.73 4.18
C LEU A 233 -17.53 -20.20 5.49
N VAL A 234 -16.98 -19.82 6.64
CA VAL A 234 -17.50 -20.24 7.94
C VAL A 234 -18.86 -19.60 8.24
N ASN A 235 -19.04 -18.29 8.04
CA ASN A 235 -20.29 -17.63 8.41
C ASN A 235 -21.41 -17.86 7.39
N GLN A 236 -21.14 -17.70 6.08
CA GLN A 236 -22.16 -17.82 5.03
C GLN A 236 -22.42 -19.28 4.62
N ASN A 237 -21.38 -20.09 4.39
CA ASN A 237 -21.58 -21.43 3.81
C ASN A 237 -21.78 -22.54 4.86
N ILE A 238 -21.38 -22.32 6.12
CA ILE A 238 -21.49 -23.34 7.18
C ILE A 238 -22.48 -22.90 8.27
N ILE A 239 -22.29 -21.74 8.89
CA ILE A 239 -23.12 -21.31 10.03
C ILE A 239 -24.52 -20.90 9.59
N GLN A 240 -24.68 -20.06 8.57
CA GLN A 240 -26.00 -19.67 8.07
C GLN A 240 -26.82 -20.90 7.65
N ASN A 241 -26.23 -21.82 6.87
CA ASN A 241 -26.89 -23.07 6.50
C ASN A 241 -27.35 -23.90 7.71
N LEU A 242 -26.59 -23.95 8.81
CA LEU A 242 -27.05 -24.62 10.05
C LEU A 242 -28.17 -23.84 10.76
N GLU A 243 -28.14 -22.51 10.74
CA GLU A 243 -29.19 -21.67 11.31
C GLU A 243 -30.50 -21.79 10.49
N ASP A 244 -30.43 -21.74 9.15
CA ASP A 244 -31.54 -21.96 8.20
C ASP A 244 -32.19 -23.35 8.35
N LEU A 245 -31.37 -24.41 8.48
CA LEU A 245 -31.85 -25.77 8.77
C LEU A 245 -32.62 -25.82 10.10
N THR A 246 -32.25 -25.00 11.08
CA THR A 246 -32.93 -24.93 12.38
C THR A 246 -34.25 -24.16 12.29
N GLU A 247 -34.29 -23.07 11.51
CA GLU A 247 -35.55 -22.38 11.22
C GLU A 247 -36.54 -23.31 10.52
N ARG A 248 -36.12 -23.96 9.43
CA ARG A 248 -36.96 -24.90 8.65
C ARG A 248 -37.53 -26.04 9.51
N LEU A 249 -36.73 -26.55 10.44
CA LEU A 249 -37.13 -27.55 11.44
C LEU A 249 -38.21 -27.01 12.39
N HIS A 250 -38.01 -25.81 12.96
CA HIS A 250 -39.02 -25.16 13.81
C HIS A 250 -40.31 -24.83 13.03
N THR A 251 -40.22 -24.36 11.79
CA THR A 251 -41.39 -24.09 10.92
C THR A 251 -42.22 -25.36 10.71
N MET A 252 -41.56 -26.48 10.41
CA MET A 252 -42.22 -27.78 10.28
C MET A 252 -42.93 -28.16 11.59
N LEU A 253 -42.22 -28.16 12.73
CA LEU A 253 -42.77 -28.51 14.05
C LEU A 253 -43.99 -27.64 14.41
N SER A 254 -43.92 -26.33 14.20
CA SER A 254 -45.05 -25.43 14.48
C SER A 254 -46.23 -25.67 13.53
N SER A 255 -46.00 -26.12 12.29
CA SER A 255 -47.09 -26.43 11.34
C SER A 255 -47.90 -27.66 11.77
N ILE A 256 -47.25 -28.65 12.39
CA ILE A 256 -47.89 -29.85 12.96
C ILE A 256 -48.28 -29.69 14.45
N ASN A 257 -48.20 -28.47 14.98
CA ASN A 257 -48.54 -28.11 16.37
C ASN A 257 -47.77 -28.97 17.40
N LEU A 258 -46.49 -29.25 17.15
CA LEU A 258 -45.57 -29.79 18.15
C LEU A 258 -44.75 -28.66 18.79
N PRO A 259 -44.44 -28.75 20.10
CA PRO A 259 -44.80 -29.83 21.03
C PRO A 259 -46.22 -29.76 21.62
N GLY A 260 -47.03 -28.73 21.33
CA GLY A 260 -48.31 -28.47 22.00
C GLY A 260 -49.31 -29.63 21.95
N SER A 261 -49.36 -30.37 20.84
CA SER A 261 -50.27 -31.50 20.62
C SER A 261 -49.91 -32.75 21.46
N LEU A 262 -48.62 -32.96 21.76
CA LEU A 262 -48.14 -33.95 22.74
C LEU A 262 -48.47 -33.49 24.16
N GLN A 263 -48.04 -32.27 24.51
CA GLN A 263 -48.20 -31.69 25.85
C GLN A 263 -49.66 -31.64 26.31
N ALA A 264 -50.61 -31.39 25.40
CA ALA A 264 -52.04 -31.35 25.70
C ALA A 264 -52.60 -32.71 26.18
N LEU A 265 -51.90 -33.83 26.00
CA LEU A 265 -52.32 -35.19 26.39
C LEU A 265 -51.56 -35.74 27.61
N GLU A 266 -50.59 -35.02 28.17
CA GLU A 266 -49.82 -35.53 29.30
C GLU A 266 -50.64 -35.53 30.61
N LYS A 267 -50.39 -36.54 31.45
CA LYS A 267 -50.91 -36.64 32.82
C LYS A 267 -49.72 -36.54 33.79
N PRO A 268 -49.84 -35.83 34.93
CA PRO A 268 -51.05 -35.21 35.49
C PRO A 268 -51.53 -33.96 34.72
N LEU A 269 -52.82 -33.65 34.89
CA LEU A 269 -53.46 -32.46 34.32
C LEU A 269 -53.00 -31.20 35.06
N GLY A 270 -51.93 -30.57 34.58
CA GLY A 270 -51.38 -29.30 35.04
C GLY A 270 -50.77 -28.50 33.88
N LEU A 271 -49.77 -27.65 34.16
CA LEU A 271 -48.91 -27.11 33.10
C LEU A 271 -47.86 -28.15 32.68
N PRO A 272 -47.54 -28.26 31.38
CA PRO A 272 -46.47 -29.14 30.89
C PRO A 272 -45.10 -28.75 31.49
N PRO A 273 -44.24 -29.70 31.90
CA PRO A 273 -42.95 -29.38 32.54
C PRO A 273 -42.03 -28.50 31.69
N SER A 274 -42.05 -28.67 30.36
CA SER A 274 -41.37 -27.81 29.39
C SER A 274 -41.84 -26.36 29.48
N LEU A 275 -43.16 -26.14 29.44
CA LEU A 275 -43.76 -24.81 29.53
C LEU A 275 -43.52 -24.17 30.90
N VAL A 276 -43.54 -24.94 31.99
CA VAL A 276 -43.15 -24.44 33.33
C VAL A 276 -41.68 -24.01 33.32
N GLN A 277 -40.78 -24.78 32.70
CA GLN A 277 -39.37 -24.40 32.57
C GLN A 277 -39.17 -23.14 31.69
N HIS A 278 -39.93 -23.01 30.59
CA HIS A 278 -39.92 -21.81 29.72
C HIS A 278 -40.42 -20.56 30.47
N ALA A 279 -41.53 -20.67 31.21
CA ALA A 279 -42.06 -19.60 32.06
C ALA A 279 -41.09 -19.25 33.20
N GLU A 280 -40.49 -20.25 33.84
CA GLU A 280 -39.51 -20.05 34.92
C GLU A 280 -38.25 -19.34 34.41
N GLU A 281 -37.74 -19.68 33.21
CA GLU A 281 -36.62 -18.95 32.60
C GLU A 281 -37.03 -17.50 32.26
N ILE A 282 -38.24 -17.28 31.73
CA ILE A 282 -38.79 -15.95 31.43
C ILE A 282 -38.89 -15.09 32.70
N ARG A 283 -39.31 -15.68 33.84
CA ARG A 283 -39.36 -15.04 35.15
C ARG A 283 -37.97 -14.72 35.70
N GLN A 284 -37.07 -15.70 35.70
CA GLN A 284 -35.69 -15.53 36.22
C GLN A 284 -34.86 -14.54 35.38
N ALA A 285 -35.13 -14.43 34.08
CA ALA A 285 -34.44 -13.50 33.19
C ALA A 285 -34.99 -12.07 33.20
N ASP A 286 -36.11 -11.80 33.91
CA ASP A 286 -36.91 -10.57 33.77
C ASP A 286 -37.15 -10.25 32.28
N ALA A 287 -37.78 -11.17 31.54
CA ALA A 287 -37.85 -11.10 30.07
C ALA A 287 -38.30 -9.74 29.52
N ILE A 288 -39.35 -9.16 30.12
CA ILE A 288 -39.94 -7.89 29.69
C ILE A 288 -39.07 -6.71 30.11
N GLY A 289 -38.65 -6.64 31.38
CA GLY A 289 -37.78 -5.57 31.85
C GLY A 289 -36.39 -5.62 31.22
N ARG A 290 -35.88 -6.80 30.82
CA ARG A 290 -34.67 -6.97 30.00
C ARG A 290 -34.87 -6.40 28.61
N ILE A 291 -35.96 -6.73 27.92
CA ILE A 291 -36.23 -6.21 26.57
C ILE A 291 -36.44 -4.70 26.58
N GLN A 292 -37.22 -4.17 27.52
CA GLN A 292 -37.43 -2.72 27.66
C GLN A 292 -36.13 -1.97 27.99
N ARG A 293 -35.26 -2.54 28.84
CA ARG A 293 -33.91 -2.00 29.08
C ARG A 293 -33.04 -2.07 27.84
N ALA A 294 -33.07 -3.16 27.09
CA ALA A 294 -32.30 -3.31 25.85
C ALA A 294 -32.72 -2.29 24.77
N PHE A 295 -34.03 -2.08 24.56
CA PHE A 295 -34.51 -1.00 23.69
C PHE A 295 -34.04 0.37 24.19
N SER A 296 -34.17 0.66 25.49
CA SER A 296 -33.70 1.94 26.06
C SER A 296 -32.20 2.16 25.90
N ASP A 297 -31.38 1.12 26.00
CA ASP A 297 -29.92 1.20 25.81
C ASP A 297 -29.54 1.31 24.32
N ILE A 298 -30.26 0.65 23.42
CA ILE A 298 -30.12 0.84 21.96
C ILE A 298 -30.49 2.28 21.57
N ASP A 299 -31.61 2.80 22.08
CA ASP A 299 -32.05 4.18 21.81
C ASP A 299 -31.05 5.22 22.33
N LYS A 300 -30.38 4.96 23.46
CA LYS A 300 -29.26 5.80 23.97
C LYS A 300 -28.03 5.73 23.06
N LEU A 301 -27.60 4.53 22.67
CA LEU A 301 -26.44 4.35 21.78
C LEU A 301 -26.67 5.05 20.45
N ARG A 302 -27.80 4.75 19.79
CA ARG A 302 -28.25 5.42 18.57
C ARG A 302 -28.28 6.95 18.70
N SER A 303 -28.79 7.48 19.82
CA SER A 303 -28.85 8.93 20.05
C SER A 303 -27.45 9.55 20.21
N ALA A 304 -26.50 8.83 20.81
CA ALA A 304 -25.11 9.25 20.91
C ALA A 304 -24.40 9.19 19.55
N ASP A 305 -24.59 8.10 18.79
CA ASP A 305 -24.00 7.92 17.46
C ASP A 305 -24.48 9.01 16.50
N ILE A 306 -25.79 9.30 16.47
CA ILE A 306 -26.36 10.41 15.68
C ILE A 306 -25.75 11.75 16.11
N ALA A 307 -25.60 12.02 17.40
CA ALA A 307 -25.02 13.28 17.88
C ALA A 307 -23.55 13.48 17.48
N VAL A 308 -22.73 12.41 17.47
CA VAL A 308 -21.33 12.47 17.00
C VAL A 308 -21.26 12.58 15.48
N PHE A 309 -22.18 11.93 14.77
CA PHE A 309 -22.29 12.04 13.31
C PHE A 309 -22.69 13.46 12.88
N ASP A 310 -23.70 14.04 13.50
CA ASP A 310 -24.15 15.41 13.26
C ASP A 310 -23.07 16.45 13.62
N GLU A 311 -22.22 16.20 14.64
CA GLU A 311 -21.03 17.03 14.90
C GLU A 311 -20.07 17.02 13.70
N GLY A 312 -19.75 15.83 13.15
CA GLY A 312 -18.90 15.70 11.96
C GLY A 312 -19.52 16.33 10.70
N LYS A 313 -20.80 16.06 10.45
CA LYS A 313 -21.59 16.59 9.33
C LYS A 313 -21.68 18.12 9.38
N SER A 314 -21.86 18.69 10.57
CA SER A 314 -21.84 20.12 10.84
C SER A 314 -20.45 20.74 10.63
N MET A 315 -19.37 20.06 11.03
CA MET A 315 -18.00 20.52 10.75
C MET A 315 -17.69 20.59 9.25
N LEU A 316 -18.14 19.61 8.45
CA LEU A 316 -18.02 19.65 6.98
C LEU A 316 -18.84 20.79 6.36
N ALA A 317 -20.11 20.93 6.74
CA ALA A 317 -20.97 21.99 6.23
C ALA A 317 -20.45 23.40 6.60
N ALA A 318 -19.85 23.56 7.78
CA ALA A 318 -19.23 24.81 8.21
C ALA A 318 -17.94 25.14 7.43
N GLU A 319 -17.15 24.14 7.01
CA GLU A 319 -15.98 24.36 6.14
C GLU A 319 -16.39 24.73 4.71
N GLU A 320 -17.43 24.07 4.18
CA GLU A 320 -18.03 24.42 2.88
C GLU A 320 -18.57 25.86 2.87
N GLU A 321 -19.31 26.28 3.92
CA GLU A 321 -19.79 27.66 4.02
C GLU A 321 -18.65 28.67 4.19
N GLU A 322 -17.61 28.31 4.95
CA GLU A 322 -16.40 29.13 5.13
C GLU A 322 -15.60 29.32 3.84
N ASP A 323 -15.39 28.25 3.06
CA ASP A 323 -14.65 28.28 1.80
C ASP A 323 -15.45 29.03 0.72
N ALA A 324 -16.77 28.80 0.62
CA ALA A 324 -17.67 29.56 -0.24
C ALA A 324 -17.66 31.06 0.11
N ARG A 325 -17.65 31.42 1.40
CA ARG A 325 -17.59 32.82 1.87
C ARG A 325 -16.25 33.49 1.53
N ARG A 326 -15.12 32.76 1.57
CA ARG A 326 -13.80 33.28 1.13
C ARG A 326 -13.71 33.38 -0.40
N ARG A 327 -14.20 32.39 -1.14
CA ARG A 327 -14.32 32.41 -2.61
C ARG A 327 -15.16 33.61 -3.10
N ALA A 328 -16.25 33.94 -2.40
CA ALA A 328 -17.06 35.13 -2.67
C ALA A 328 -16.36 36.46 -2.32
N LYS A 329 -15.45 36.47 -1.33
CA LYS A 329 -14.68 37.65 -0.90
C LYS A 329 -13.51 37.97 -1.85
N PHE A 330 -12.79 36.95 -2.32
CA PHE A 330 -11.54 37.12 -3.07
C PHE A 330 -11.67 36.84 -4.58
N GLY A 331 -12.74 36.18 -5.02
CA GLY A 331 -12.94 35.75 -6.40
C GLY A 331 -12.19 34.46 -6.76
N THR A 332 -12.66 33.76 -7.78
CA THR A 332 -12.12 32.47 -8.24
C THR A 332 -10.67 32.55 -8.71
N ASP A 333 -10.27 33.65 -9.32
CA ASP A 333 -8.93 33.82 -9.92
C ASP A 333 -7.82 33.98 -8.87
N ARG A 334 -8.18 34.28 -7.62
CA ARG A 334 -7.27 34.43 -6.48
C ARG A 334 -7.46 33.35 -5.42
N TRP A 335 -8.70 32.88 -5.24
CA TRP A 335 -9.00 31.76 -4.35
C TRP A 335 -8.85 30.43 -5.07
N THR A 336 -7.60 30.06 -5.38
CA THR A 336 -7.23 28.88 -6.19
C THR A 336 -7.46 27.52 -5.49
N ARG A 337 -8.02 27.51 -4.28
CA ARG A 337 -8.32 26.27 -3.52
C ARG A 337 -9.48 25.51 -4.15
N PRO A 338 -9.40 24.17 -4.28
CA PRO A 338 -10.53 23.36 -4.71
C PRO A 338 -11.67 23.46 -3.70
N ASP A 339 -12.89 23.51 -4.22
CA ASP A 339 -14.13 23.49 -3.44
C ASP A 339 -14.24 22.20 -2.63
N SER A 340 -14.90 22.26 -1.47
CA SER A 340 -14.93 21.20 -0.45
C SER A 340 -15.50 19.86 -0.95
N ARG A 341 -16.30 19.85 -2.03
CA ARG A 341 -16.79 18.62 -2.67
C ARG A 341 -15.95 18.14 -3.87
N SER A 342 -15.03 18.98 -4.34
CA SER A 342 -14.10 18.70 -5.46
C SER A 342 -12.69 18.28 -5.01
N ASP A 343 -12.31 18.62 -3.78
CA ASP A 343 -11.14 18.10 -3.09
C ASP A 343 -11.26 16.56 -2.94
N PRO A 344 -10.31 15.74 -3.42
CA PRO A 344 -10.41 14.28 -3.31
C PRO A 344 -10.57 13.74 -1.89
N ARG A 345 -10.06 14.44 -0.86
CA ARG A 345 -10.31 14.08 0.55
C ARG A 345 -11.73 14.48 0.97
N GLY A 346 -12.15 15.69 0.63
CA GLY A 346 -13.50 16.20 0.94
C GLY A 346 -14.61 15.38 0.28
N ALA A 347 -14.44 14.98 -0.98
CA ALA A 347 -15.35 14.09 -1.71
C ALA A 347 -15.51 12.73 -1.03
N GLN A 348 -14.42 12.13 -0.51
CA GLN A 348 -14.47 10.86 0.24
C GLN A 348 -15.23 11.02 1.57
N LEU A 349 -15.01 12.11 2.29
CA LEU A 349 -15.73 12.39 3.54
C LEU A 349 -17.24 12.61 3.30
N TRP A 350 -17.62 13.32 2.22
CA TRP A 350 -19.02 13.46 1.83
C TRP A 350 -19.66 12.16 1.33
N ALA A 351 -18.89 11.25 0.71
CA ALA A 351 -19.38 9.91 0.38
C ALA A 351 -19.65 9.08 1.65
N GLN A 352 -18.77 9.15 2.65
CA GLN A 352 -18.98 8.50 3.96
C GLN A 352 -20.22 9.04 4.70
N VAL A 353 -20.53 10.34 4.57
CA VAL A 353 -21.79 10.90 5.09
C VAL A 353 -23.00 10.17 4.50
N ALA A 354 -23.05 10.00 3.18
CA ALA A 354 -24.16 9.32 2.51
C ALA A 354 -24.25 7.82 2.87
N GLU A 355 -23.10 7.16 3.06
CA GLU A 355 -23.02 5.76 3.51
C GLU A 355 -23.58 5.59 4.94
N ILE A 356 -23.17 6.46 5.87
CA ILE A 356 -23.61 6.45 7.28
C ILE A 356 -25.09 6.85 7.42
N ASP A 357 -25.58 7.82 6.63
CA ASP A 357 -27.02 8.11 6.53
C ASP A 357 -27.81 6.86 6.09
N GLY A 358 -27.28 6.07 5.16
CA GLY A 358 -27.86 4.78 4.74
C GLY A 358 -27.87 3.72 5.83
N TYR A 359 -26.81 3.62 6.64
CA TYR A 359 -26.77 2.73 7.81
C TYR A 359 -27.81 3.12 8.87
N PHE A 360 -27.98 4.41 9.18
CA PHE A 360 -29.05 4.85 10.10
C PHE A 360 -30.46 4.63 9.54
N ALA A 361 -30.68 4.78 8.23
CA ALA A 361 -31.97 4.52 7.61
C ALA A 361 -32.36 3.02 7.70
N SER A 362 -31.43 2.12 7.34
CA SER A 362 -31.62 0.67 7.40
C SER A 362 -31.73 0.12 8.83
N SER A 363 -30.95 0.65 9.78
CA SER A 363 -31.08 0.27 11.19
C SER A 363 -32.42 0.72 11.78
N THR A 364 -32.94 1.89 11.38
CA THR A 364 -34.25 2.38 11.83
C THR A 364 -35.39 1.43 11.45
N SER A 365 -35.45 1.02 10.18
CA SER A 365 -36.46 0.06 9.73
C SER A 365 -36.32 -1.31 10.42
N SER A 366 -35.09 -1.73 10.71
CA SER A 366 -34.82 -2.98 11.44
C SER A 366 -35.26 -2.91 12.91
N ASP A 367 -34.96 -1.80 13.60
CA ASP A 367 -35.38 -1.54 14.98
C ASP A 367 -36.91 -1.49 15.10
N GLU A 368 -37.60 -0.93 14.10
CA GLU A 368 -39.06 -0.87 14.03
C GLU A 368 -39.68 -2.28 13.90
N VAL A 369 -39.17 -3.12 13.00
CA VAL A 369 -39.60 -4.53 12.86
C VAL A 369 -39.39 -5.34 14.16
N VAL A 370 -38.32 -5.06 14.92
CA VAL A 370 -38.09 -5.73 16.22
C VAL A 370 -39.05 -5.22 17.30
N ARG A 371 -39.41 -3.93 17.31
CA ARG A 371 -40.46 -3.37 18.19
C ARG A 371 -41.84 -3.94 17.87
N ASP A 372 -42.19 -4.08 16.60
CA ASP A 372 -43.44 -4.70 16.15
C ASP A 372 -43.52 -6.19 16.56
N LYS A 373 -42.44 -6.96 16.35
CA LYS A 373 -42.35 -8.35 16.82
C LYS A 373 -42.53 -8.47 18.33
N PHE A 374 -41.98 -7.52 19.10
CA PHE A 374 -42.19 -7.46 20.55
C PHE A 374 -43.65 -7.12 20.91
N GLY A 375 -44.23 -6.06 20.34
CA GLY A 375 -45.61 -5.66 20.61
C GLY A 375 -46.64 -6.75 20.29
N GLN A 376 -46.45 -7.49 19.19
CA GLN A 376 -47.27 -8.66 18.83
C GLN A 376 -47.14 -9.87 19.78
N THR A 377 -46.15 -9.87 20.67
CA THR A 377 -45.82 -10.99 21.57
C THR A 377 -45.91 -10.61 23.04
N GLN A 378 -45.98 -9.31 23.37
CA GLN A 378 -45.93 -8.78 24.74
C GLN A 378 -46.99 -9.40 25.65
N ASP A 379 -48.27 -9.42 25.26
CA ASP A 379 -49.38 -10.01 26.04
C ASP A 379 -49.11 -11.48 26.45
N LEU A 380 -48.48 -12.26 25.56
CA LEU A 380 -48.14 -13.66 25.81
C LEU A 380 -46.90 -13.79 26.71
N LEU A 381 -45.96 -12.84 26.65
CA LEU A 381 -44.81 -12.78 27.56
C LEU A 381 -45.19 -12.29 28.95
N GLU A 382 -46.15 -11.36 29.06
CA GLU A 382 -46.75 -10.96 30.34
C GLU A 382 -47.43 -12.16 31.00
N LEU A 383 -48.23 -12.92 30.25
CA LEU A 383 -48.83 -14.17 30.69
C LEU A 383 -47.79 -15.24 31.10
N LEU A 384 -46.70 -15.41 30.35
CA LEU A 384 -45.60 -16.32 30.70
C LEU A 384 -44.80 -15.86 31.94
N SER A 385 -44.69 -14.55 32.17
CA SER A 385 -44.04 -13.99 33.37
C SER A 385 -44.92 -14.07 34.63
N ALA A 386 -46.21 -14.31 34.48
CA ALA A 386 -47.15 -14.43 35.59
C ALA A 386 -46.93 -15.71 36.41
N SER A 387 -47.61 -15.82 37.55
CA SER A 387 -47.60 -17.04 38.36
C SER A 387 -48.24 -18.22 37.63
N ASP A 388 -47.76 -19.44 37.90
CA ASP A 388 -48.28 -20.70 37.32
C ASP A 388 -49.81 -20.86 37.45
N ARG A 389 -50.43 -20.22 38.44
CA ARG A 389 -51.88 -20.20 38.60
C ARG A 389 -52.59 -19.47 37.46
N VAL A 390 -52.07 -18.30 37.06
CA VAL A 390 -52.65 -17.50 35.95
C VAL A 390 -52.45 -18.22 34.61
N LEU A 391 -51.31 -18.88 34.43
CA LEU A 391 -51.05 -19.77 33.30
C LEU A 391 -52.02 -20.98 33.28
N MET A 392 -52.31 -21.59 34.44
CA MET A 392 -53.32 -22.66 34.55
C MET A 392 -54.76 -22.18 34.30
N ASP A 393 -55.10 -20.95 34.70
CA ASP A 393 -56.41 -20.35 34.46
C ASP A 393 -56.59 -19.96 32.97
N HIS A 394 -55.52 -19.62 32.25
CA HIS A 394 -55.56 -19.32 30.80
C HIS A 394 -55.56 -20.58 29.92
N VAL A 395 -54.85 -21.65 30.29
CA VAL A 395 -54.77 -22.88 29.48
C VAL A 395 -55.98 -23.79 29.79
N PRO A 396 -56.90 -24.04 28.83
CA PRO A 396 -58.13 -24.80 29.10
C PRO A 396 -57.90 -26.13 29.82
N SER A 397 -58.62 -26.32 30.93
CA SER A 397 -58.58 -27.54 31.74
C SER A 397 -59.41 -28.65 31.09
N SER A 398 -58.77 -29.43 30.21
CA SER A 398 -59.37 -30.60 29.59
C SER A 398 -59.92 -31.56 30.64
N ARG A 399 -61.25 -31.77 30.62
CA ARG A 399 -61.94 -32.69 31.54
C ARG A 399 -61.32 -34.09 31.43
N ARG A 400 -61.22 -34.79 32.57
CA ARG A 400 -60.64 -36.14 32.65
C ARG A 400 -61.31 -37.09 31.66
N MET A 401 -60.65 -37.32 30.53
CA MET A 401 -60.89 -38.44 29.63
C MET A 401 -59.66 -39.33 29.67
N ASP A 402 -59.86 -40.65 29.63
CA ASP A 402 -58.73 -41.56 29.60
C ASP A 402 -58.15 -41.68 28.19
N ILE A 403 -56.81 -41.67 28.15
CA ILE A 403 -56.04 -41.86 26.92
C ILE A 403 -56.32 -43.28 26.44
N ALA A 404 -56.99 -43.40 25.29
CA ALA A 404 -57.31 -44.69 24.69
C ALA A 404 -56.04 -45.54 24.56
N GLU A 405 -56.13 -46.81 24.98
CA GLU A 405 -54.99 -47.75 24.98
C GLU A 405 -54.18 -47.77 23.66
N PRO A 406 -54.78 -47.80 22.45
CA PRO A 406 -54.02 -47.76 21.19
C PRO A 406 -53.22 -46.47 20.95
N LEU A 407 -53.56 -45.35 21.60
CA LEU A 407 -52.88 -44.06 21.40
C LEU A 407 -51.56 -43.97 22.18
N LYS A 408 -51.41 -44.72 23.29
CA LYS A 408 -50.21 -44.65 24.16
C LYS A 408 -48.91 -45.03 23.43
N PRO A 409 -48.83 -46.09 22.60
CA PRO A 409 -47.62 -46.41 21.85
C PRO A 409 -47.24 -45.32 20.83
N VAL A 410 -48.21 -44.67 20.20
CA VAL A 410 -47.96 -43.62 19.21
C VAL A 410 -47.45 -42.35 19.87
N ILE A 411 -48.04 -41.95 21.01
CA ILE A 411 -47.50 -40.86 21.87
C ILE A 411 -46.06 -41.19 22.29
N GLY A 412 -45.76 -42.44 22.65
CA GLY A 412 -44.41 -42.90 22.98
C GLY A 412 -43.41 -42.71 21.83
N ARG A 413 -43.77 -43.12 20.60
CA ARG A 413 -42.93 -42.92 19.40
C ARG A 413 -42.75 -41.45 19.06
N LEU A 414 -43.82 -40.66 19.10
CA LEU A 414 -43.80 -39.23 18.75
C LEU A 414 -42.95 -38.42 19.75
N ARG A 415 -43.06 -38.73 21.06
CA ARG A 415 -42.17 -38.18 22.09
C ARG A 415 -40.71 -38.60 21.86
N GLY A 416 -40.46 -39.83 21.43
CA GLY A 416 -39.12 -40.30 21.06
C GLY A 416 -38.49 -39.43 19.98
N ALA A 417 -39.14 -39.36 18.81
CA ALA A 417 -38.65 -38.57 17.67
C ALA A 417 -38.47 -37.07 18.01
N TYR A 418 -39.36 -36.48 18.81
CA TYR A 418 -39.21 -35.10 19.29
C TYR A 418 -37.97 -34.91 20.21
N ASN A 419 -37.65 -35.89 21.06
CA ASN A 419 -36.42 -35.84 21.87
C ASN A 419 -35.14 -35.97 21.03
N ASP A 420 -35.19 -36.72 19.92
CA ASP A 420 -34.06 -36.82 19.00
C ASP A 420 -33.83 -35.52 18.21
N VAL A 421 -34.88 -34.76 17.92
CA VAL A 421 -34.76 -33.38 17.42
C VAL A 421 -34.13 -32.42 18.46
N LEU A 422 -34.57 -32.44 19.71
CA LEU A 422 -33.93 -31.63 20.76
C LEU A 422 -32.44 -31.98 20.97
N ARG A 423 -32.07 -33.25 20.73
CA ARG A 423 -30.66 -33.69 20.70
C ARG A 423 -29.90 -33.13 19.49
N LEU A 424 -30.51 -33.12 18.30
CA LEU A 424 -29.95 -32.49 17.10
C LEU A 424 -29.67 -31.00 17.34
N GLU A 425 -30.65 -30.23 17.82
CA GLU A 425 -30.51 -28.80 18.11
C GLU A 425 -29.38 -28.53 19.13
N SER A 426 -29.29 -29.34 20.19
CA SER A 426 -28.22 -29.23 21.19
C SER A 426 -26.84 -29.56 20.62
N ARG A 427 -26.76 -30.53 19.70
CA ARG A 427 -25.53 -30.92 18.98
C ARG A 427 -25.09 -29.81 18.02
N ARG A 428 -26.02 -29.28 17.23
CA ARG A 428 -25.82 -28.20 16.27
C ARG A 428 -25.34 -26.92 16.94
N ARG A 429 -25.97 -26.50 18.04
CA ARG A 429 -25.56 -25.29 18.78
C ARG A 429 -24.10 -25.35 19.24
N LYS A 430 -23.67 -26.50 19.76
CA LYS A 430 -22.27 -26.75 20.16
C LYS A 430 -21.31 -26.80 18.97
N LYS A 431 -21.75 -27.31 17.82
CA LYS A 431 -20.98 -27.31 16.57
C LYS A 431 -20.76 -25.88 16.05
N VAL A 432 -21.80 -25.04 16.02
CA VAL A 432 -21.69 -23.61 15.65
C VAL A 432 -20.76 -22.84 16.59
N GLU A 433 -20.86 -23.08 17.91
CA GLU A 433 -19.96 -22.48 18.91
C GLU A 433 -18.50 -22.92 18.69
N ALA A 434 -18.25 -24.22 18.51
CA ALA A 434 -16.92 -24.75 18.20
C ALA A 434 -16.36 -24.25 16.85
N LEU A 435 -17.20 -24.02 15.84
CA LEU A 435 -16.80 -23.43 14.56
C LEU A 435 -16.37 -21.96 14.70
N ARG A 436 -17.13 -21.16 15.47
CA ARG A 436 -16.77 -19.77 15.79
C ARG A 436 -15.46 -19.69 16.59
N ASP A 437 -15.22 -20.66 17.47
CA ASP A 437 -13.95 -20.80 18.20
C ASP A 437 -12.78 -21.25 17.31
N LYS A 438 -12.97 -22.23 16.41
CA LYS A 438 -11.96 -22.63 15.42
C LYS A 438 -11.55 -21.44 14.53
N CYS A 439 -12.53 -20.74 13.97
CA CYS A 439 -12.31 -19.59 13.10
C CYS A 439 -11.51 -18.46 13.78
N ARG A 440 -11.85 -18.13 15.04
CA ARG A 440 -11.11 -17.15 15.85
C ARG A 440 -9.65 -17.54 16.14
N ASN A 441 -9.36 -18.84 16.17
CA ASN A 441 -8.02 -19.38 16.46
C ASN A 441 -7.22 -19.72 15.18
N ASP A 442 -7.77 -19.50 13.98
CA ASP A 442 -7.14 -19.80 12.69
C ASP A 442 -6.16 -18.70 12.25
N ASP A 443 -4.94 -18.72 12.81
CA ASP A 443 -3.85 -17.81 12.42
C ASP A 443 -3.09 -18.31 11.18
N ILE A 444 -3.17 -17.56 10.09
CA ILE A 444 -2.48 -17.79 8.83
C ILE A 444 -1.03 -17.27 8.82
N LYS A 445 -0.69 -16.28 9.64
CA LYS A 445 0.59 -15.56 9.63
C LYS A 445 1.82 -16.48 9.62
N PRO A 446 1.95 -17.51 10.49
CA PRO A 446 3.15 -18.35 10.53
C PRO A 446 3.29 -19.35 9.36
N GLU A 447 2.29 -19.46 8.47
CA GLU A 447 2.41 -20.26 7.24
C GLU A 447 2.55 -19.38 5.99
N ILE A 448 1.77 -18.30 5.87
CA ILE A 448 1.91 -17.38 4.73
C ILE A 448 3.26 -16.67 4.71
N LEU A 449 3.91 -16.44 5.86
CA LEU A 449 5.29 -15.95 5.91
C LEU A 449 6.32 -16.98 5.40
N LYS A 450 6.07 -18.28 5.61
CA LYS A 450 6.91 -19.35 5.04
C LYS A 450 6.71 -19.45 3.53
N GLU A 451 5.47 -19.27 3.08
CA GLU A 451 5.13 -19.28 1.66
C GLU A 451 5.66 -18.03 0.94
N ALA A 452 5.60 -16.85 1.56
CA ALA A 452 6.25 -15.64 1.07
C ALA A 452 7.76 -15.84 0.92
N ALA A 453 8.45 -16.34 1.96
CA ALA A 453 9.88 -16.66 1.89
C ALA A 453 10.20 -17.75 0.84
N ARG A 454 9.28 -18.68 0.57
CA ARG A 454 9.39 -19.67 -0.52
C ARG A 454 9.30 -19.00 -1.90
N LEU A 455 8.37 -18.07 -2.07
CA LEU A 455 8.18 -17.30 -3.30
C LEU A 455 9.36 -16.36 -3.55
N GLU A 456 9.81 -15.58 -2.55
CA GLU A 456 10.99 -14.71 -2.60
C GLU A 456 12.24 -15.48 -3.05
N ARG A 457 12.49 -16.67 -2.46
CA ARG A 457 13.64 -17.51 -2.82
C ARG A 457 13.50 -18.21 -4.20
N THR A 458 12.31 -18.22 -4.78
CA THR A 458 12.06 -18.88 -6.09
C THR A 458 12.00 -17.86 -7.23
N TYR A 459 11.53 -16.64 -6.95
CA TYR A 459 11.35 -15.56 -7.93
C TYR A 459 11.82 -14.20 -7.36
N PRO A 460 13.12 -14.04 -7.02
CA PRO A 460 13.62 -12.84 -6.34
C PRO A 460 13.50 -11.54 -7.17
N THR A 461 13.31 -11.65 -8.48
CA THR A 461 13.10 -10.52 -9.40
C THR A 461 11.62 -10.22 -9.69
N THR A 462 10.68 -11.01 -9.17
CA THR A 462 9.24 -10.83 -9.42
C THR A 462 8.57 -10.27 -8.18
N ALA A 463 7.90 -9.11 -8.31
CA ALA A 463 7.08 -8.57 -7.23
C ALA A 463 6.02 -9.59 -6.79
N ILE A 464 5.96 -9.87 -5.48
CA ILE A 464 4.95 -10.78 -4.91
C ILE A 464 3.57 -10.15 -5.09
N ALA A 465 2.66 -10.83 -5.80
CA ALA A 465 1.26 -10.45 -5.90
C ALA A 465 0.40 -11.34 -4.98
N PRO A 466 -0.75 -10.85 -4.45
CA PRO A 466 -1.69 -11.70 -3.70
C PRO A 466 -2.13 -12.94 -4.47
N ALA A 467 -2.21 -12.85 -5.81
CA ALA A 467 -2.52 -13.97 -6.71
C ALA A 467 -1.57 -15.18 -6.58
N HIS A 468 -0.33 -14.99 -6.10
CA HIS A 468 0.61 -16.10 -5.89
C HIS A 468 0.26 -16.97 -4.66
N PHE A 469 -0.68 -16.53 -3.81
CA PHE A 469 -1.11 -17.27 -2.61
C PHE A 469 -2.45 -18.00 -2.79
N GLU A 470 -3.12 -17.88 -3.93
CA GLU A 470 -4.42 -18.51 -4.22
C GLU A 470 -4.39 -20.03 -4.02
N ASP A 471 -3.44 -20.69 -4.68
CA ASP A 471 -3.04 -22.10 -4.57
C ASP A 471 -2.79 -22.58 -3.13
N PHE A 472 -2.44 -21.66 -2.23
CA PHE A 472 -2.16 -21.92 -0.81
C PHE A 472 -3.41 -21.68 0.05
N PHE A 473 -4.22 -20.67 -0.26
CA PHE A 473 -5.49 -20.40 0.41
C PHE A 473 -6.47 -21.55 0.24
N GLU A 474 -6.70 -22.03 -1.00
CA GLU A 474 -7.62 -23.13 -1.29
C GLU A 474 -7.23 -24.37 -0.48
N ARG A 475 -6.01 -24.88 -0.70
CA ARG A 475 -5.49 -26.07 0.01
C ARG A 475 -5.51 -25.96 1.54
N ARG A 476 -5.43 -24.75 2.11
CA ARG A 476 -5.56 -24.53 3.55
C ARG A 476 -7.02 -24.51 4.01
N LEU A 477 -7.90 -23.83 3.27
CA LEU A 477 -9.33 -23.78 3.57
C LEU A 477 -9.97 -25.17 3.46
N ASP A 478 -9.73 -25.89 2.36
CA ASP A 478 -10.23 -27.25 2.13
C ASP A 478 -9.85 -28.16 3.29
N LYS A 479 -8.55 -28.19 3.63
CA LYS A 479 -7.99 -29.03 4.70
C LYS A 479 -8.59 -28.74 6.09
N LEU A 480 -9.06 -27.52 6.34
CA LEU A 480 -9.59 -27.10 7.64
C LEU A 480 -11.13 -27.17 7.72
N TYR A 481 -11.84 -26.91 6.62
CA TYR A 481 -13.28 -26.67 6.62
C TYR A 481 -14.09 -27.62 5.70
N GLU A 482 -13.48 -28.34 4.76
CA GLU A 482 -14.17 -29.39 3.97
C GLU A 482 -14.81 -30.48 4.85
N PRO A 483 -14.15 -30.98 5.93
CA PRO A 483 -14.78 -31.94 6.83
C PRO A 483 -15.99 -31.37 7.58
N GLU A 484 -16.10 -30.04 7.71
CA GLU A 484 -17.23 -29.35 8.34
C GLU A 484 -18.37 -29.12 7.33
N LEU A 485 -18.04 -28.82 6.06
CA LEU A 485 -19.01 -28.78 4.95
C LEU A 485 -19.67 -30.15 4.75
N GLU A 486 -18.88 -31.21 4.60
CA GLU A 486 -19.39 -32.59 4.57
C GLU A 486 -20.27 -32.91 5.79
N ALA A 487 -19.92 -32.35 6.97
CA ALA A 487 -20.68 -32.54 8.19
C ALA A 487 -21.96 -31.70 8.26
N VAL A 488 -22.15 -30.65 7.45
CA VAL A 488 -23.44 -29.97 7.26
C VAL A 488 -24.35 -30.81 6.35
N GLU A 489 -23.85 -31.29 5.21
CA GLU A 489 -24.65 -32.13 4.29
C GLU A 489 -25.17 -33.40 4.97
N LYS A 490 -24.33 -34.07 5.75
CA LYS A 490 -24.72 -35.26 6.54
C LYS A 490 -25.77 -34.93 7.60
N GLU A 491 -25.76 -33.71 8.13
CA GLU A 491 -26.67 -33.25 9.17
C GLU A 491 -28.03 -32.79 8.61
N ASP A 492 -28.07 -32.21 7.41
CA ASP A 492 -29.29 -31.99 6.62
C ASP A 492 -29.95 -33.34 6.26
N ALA A 493 -29.17 -34.28 5.71
CA ALA A 493 -29.66 -35.62 5.37
C ALA A 493 -30.12 -36.43 6.60
N GLU A 494 -29.62 -36.12 7.81
CA GLU A 494 -30.13 -36.67 9.08
C GLU A 494 -31.44 -35.97 9.49
N GLN A 495 -31.51 -34.64 9.33
CA GLN A 495 -32.69 -33.83 9.63
C GLN A 495 -33.89 -34.20 8.74
N GLU A 496 -33.72 -34.32 7.42
CA GLU A 496 -34.78 -34.74 6.48
C GLU A 496 -35.43 -36.07 6.89
N ARG A 497 -34.62 -37.04 7.33
CA ARG A 497 -35.10 -38.34 7.80
C ARG A 497 -35.92 -38.21 9.08
N MET A 498 -35.46 -37.39 10.03
CA MET A 498 -36.20 -37.11 11.27
C MET A 498 -37.50 -36.32 11.01
N MET A 499 -37.48 -35.31 10.13
CA MET A 499 -38.68 -34.57 9.75
C MET A 499 -39.71 -35.50 9.08
N THR A 500 -39.28 -36.35 8.16
CA THR A 500 -40.13 -37.35 7.49
C THR A 500 -40.75 -38.34 8.49
N GLU A 501 -39.97 -38.85 9.46
CA GLU A 501 -40.48 -39.75 10.49
C GLU A 501 -41.43 -39.05 11.47
N ILE A 502 -41.15 -37.80 11.86
CA ILE A 502 -42.02 -36.99 12.70
C ILE A 502 -43.36 -36.72 12.00
N GLU A 503 -43.34 -36.34 10.72
CA GLU A 503 -44.58 -36.20 9.93
C GLU A 503 -45.35 -37.53 9.85
N ARG A 504 -44.66 -38.65 9.60
CA ARG A 504 -45.29 -39.98 9.50
C ARG A 504 -45.97 -40.38 10.81
N VAL A 505 -45.30 -40.21 11.94
CA VAL A 505 -45.85 -40.53 13.26
C VAL A 505 -46.91 -39.51 13.70
N ASN A 506 -46.79 -38.23 13.34
CA ASN A 506 -47.83 -37.23 13.61
C ASN A 506 -49.11 -37.52 12.81
N ARG A 507 -49.01 -37.92 11.53
CA ARG A 507 -50.18 -38.33 10.73
C ARG A 507 -50.88 -39.56 11.33
N GLU A 508 -50.11 -40.54 11.83
CA GLU A 508 -50.66 -41.68 12.57
C GLU A 508 -51.38 -41.23 13.86
N PHE A 509 -50.72 -40.40 14.67
CA PHE A 509 -51.25 -39.82 15.90
C PHE A 509 -52.55 -39.03 15.67
N GLU A 510 -52.57 -38.15 14.66
CA GLU A 510 -53.77 -37.40 14.27
C GLU A 510 -54.93 -38.32 13.85
N SER A 511 -54.65 -39.40 13.11
CA SER A 511 -55.70 -40.33 12.65
C SER A 511 -56.40 -41.03 13.83
N GLN A 512 -55.62 -41.45 14.83
CA GLN A 512 -56.14 -42.07 16.05
C GLN A 512 -56.79 -41.05 16.97
N ARG A 513 -56.25 -39.82 17.05
CA ARG A 513 -56.81 -38.71 17.83
C ARG A 513 -58.18 -38.27 17.32
N LYS A 514 -58.32 -38.07 15.99
CA LYS A 514 -59.59 -37.74 15.32
C LYS A 514 -60.66 -38.81 15.56
N SER A 515 -60.25 -40.06 15.72
CA SER A 515 -61.14 -41.19 16.02
C SER A 515 -61.53 -41.34 17.50
N SER A 516 -60.95 -40.55 18.42
CA SER A 516 -61.07 -40.79 19.87
C SER A 516 -61.28 -39.58 20.77
N ILE A 517 -60.83 -38.37 20.40
CA ILE A 517 -60.82 -37.19 21.31
C ILE A 517 -61.20 -35.91 20.57
N GLY A 518 -62.43 -35.43 20.79
CA GLY A 518 -62.96 -34.21 20.17
C GLY A 518 -62.71 -32.90 20.94
N GLY A 519 -62.19 -32.94 22.17
CA GLY A 519 -62.25 -31.81 23.11
C GLY A 519 -60.92 -31.12 23.47
N ASN A 520 -59.79 -31.45 22.84
CA ASN A 520 -58.46 -31.00 23.31
C ASN A 520 -57.84 -29.85 22.49
N ARG A 521 -58.53 -29.35 21.45
CA ARG A 521 -57.97 -28.45 20.43
C ARG A 521 -57.67 -27.04 20.94
N GLU A 522 -58.50 -26.51 21.84
CA GLU A 522 -58.29 -25.18 22.43
C GLU A 522 -57.09 -25.18 23.39
N ARG A 523 -56.92 -26.27 24.16
CA ARG A 523 -55.74 -26.49 25.02
C ARG A 523 -54.46 -26.61 24.21
N GLU A 524 -54.47 -27.42 23.15
CA GLU A 524 -53.38 -27.53 22.17
C GLU A 524 -52.98 -26.17 21.59
N GLN A 525 -53.95 -25.36 21.15
CA GLN A 525 -53.68 -24.03 20.60
C GLN A 525 -53.16 -23.03 21.63
N ALA A 526 -53.64 -23.09 22.88
CA ALA A 526 -53.11 -22.26 23.96
C ALA A 526 -51.64 -22.62 24.27
N LEU A 527 -51.33 -23.91 24.42
CA LEU A 527 -49.96 -24.38 24.66
C LEU A 527 -49.00 -24.03 23.52
N GLN A 528 -49.40 -24.25 22.26
CA GLN A 528 -48.56 -23.92 21.11
C GLN A 528 -48.31 -22.41 20.98
N ARG A 529 -49.29 -21.56 21.31
CA ARG A 529 -49.08 -20.09 21.33
C ARG A 529 -48.06 -19.68 22.39
N LEU A 530 -48.09 -20.31 23.56
CA LEU A 530 -47.17 -20.01 24.66
C LEU A 530 -45.74 -20.48 24.35
N ASP A 531 -45.55 -21.70 23.85
CA ASP A 531 -44.22 -22.15 23.42
C ASP A 531 -43.71 -21.31 22.23
N ASN A 532 -44.54 -21.00 21.22
CA ASN A 532 -44.16 -20.11 20.12
C ASN A 532 -43.76 -18.70 20.63
N ALA A 533 -44.39 -18.18 21.70
CA ALA A 533 -44.01 -16.92 22.31
C ALA A 533 -42.64 -16.98 23.01
N TYR A 534 -42.29 -18.10 23.65
CA TYR A 534 -40.95 -18.31 24.20
C TYR A 534 -39.87 -18.36 23.09
N TYR A 535 -40.12 -19.03 21.96
CA TYR A 535 -39.19 -19.01 20.82
C TYR A 535 -39.05 -17.60 20.22
N LYS A 536 -40.15 -16.86 20.04
CA LYS A 536 -40.12 -15.44 19.63
C LYS A 536 -39.35 -14.56 20.62
N TYR A 537 -39.44 -14.82 21.92
CA TYR A 537 -38.65 -14.11 22.92
C TYR A 537 -37.14 -14.33 22.72
N LYS A 538 -36.71 -15.57 22.44
CA LYS A 538 -35.30 -15.86 22.12
C LYS A 538 -34.84 -15.17 20.84
N GLU A 539 -35.70 -15.15 19.81
CA GLU A 539 -35.48 -14.43 18.54
C GLU A 539 -35.29 -12.91 18.79
N ILE A 540 -36.22 -12.28 19.51
CA ILE A 540 -36.18 -10.85 19.84
C ILE A 540 -34.93 -10.51 20.67
N VAL A 541 -34.58 -11.31 21.69
CA VAL A 541 -33.37 -11.10 22.49
C VAL A 541 -32.10 -11.23 21.62
N ASN A 542 -32.04 -12.19 20.69
CA ASN A 542 -30.93 -12.30 19.75
C ASN A 542 -30.81 -11.07 18.85
N HIS A 543 -31.92 -10.58 18.28
CA HIS A 543 -31.93 -9.36 17.47
C HIS A 543 -31.52 -8.11 18.26
N LEU A 544 -31.92 -8.00 19.53
CA LEU A 544 -31.51 -6.90 20.42
C LEU A 544 -30.01 -6.99 20.78
N ASP A 545 -29.49 -8.18 21.08
CA ASP A 545 -28.06 -8.38 21.35
C ASP A 545 -27.19 -8.21 20.08
N VAL A 546 -27.75 -8.39 18.88
CA VAL A 546 -27.13 -8.01 17.59
C VAL A 546 -27.19 -6.50 17.35
N GLY A 547 -28.36 -5.87 17.46
CA GLY A 547 -28.52 -4.43 17.29
C GLY A 547 -27.65 -3.62 18.26
N ARG A 548 -27.54 -4.08 19.51
CA ARG A 548 -26.63 -3.47 20.50
C ARG A 548 -25.16 -3.55 20.07
N LYS A 549 -24.71 -4.66 19.45
CA LYS A 549 -23.35 -4.75 18.89
C LYS A 549 -23.18 -3.80 17.71
N PHE A 550 -24.13 -3.81 16.77
CA PHE A 550 -24.13 -2.92 15.61
C PHE A 550 -23.93 -1.46 16.00
N TYR A 551 -24.72 -0.90 16.94
CA TYR A 551 -24.52 0.48 17.39
C TYR A 551 -23.18 0.68 18.15
N ASN A 552 -22.71 -0.30 18.94
CA ASN A 552 -21.38 -0.19 19.56
C ASN A 552 -20.22 -0.18 18.54
N ASP A 553 -20.37 -0.85 17.40
CA ASP A 553 -19.38 -0.81 16.31
C ASP A 553 -19.55 0.44 15.42
N LEU A 554 -20.78 0.87 15.15
CA LEU A 554 -21.10 2.12 14.47
C LEU A 554 -20.55 3.34 15.21
N SER A 555 -20.59 3.36 16.55
CA SER A 555 -19.99 4.42 17.37
C SER A 555 -18.50 4.64 17.08
N LYS A 556 -17.77 3.57 16.73
CA LYS A 556 -16.35 3.61 16.37
C LYS A 556 -16.17 4.15 14.95
N VAL A 557 -17.00 3.71 14.01
CA VAL A 557 -16.98 4.20 12.62
C VAL A 557 -17.28 5.70 12.59
N VAL A 558 -18.38 6.11 13.23
CA VAL A 558 -18.81 7.52 13.31
C VAL A 558 -17.79 8.38 14.05
N GLY A 559 -17.25 7.92 15.19
CA GLY A 559 -16.27 8.67 15.97
C GLY A 559 -14.86 8.70 15.33
N GLN A 560 -14.21 7.52 15.26
CA GLN A 560 -12.79 7.38 14.94
C GLN A 560 -12.49 7.39 13.44
N ASN A 561 -13.40 6.85 12.60
CA ASN A 561 -13.16 6.75 11.16
C ASN A 561 -13.73 7.94 10.38
N PHE A 562 -14.73 8.64 10.93
CA PHE A 562 -15.38 9.79 10.30
C PHE A 562 -15.13 11.11 11.04
N ARG A 563 -15.70 11.30 12.24
CA ARG A 563 -15.72 12.60 12.94
C ARG A 563 -14.34 13.13 13.28
N ASP A 564 -13.42 12.29 13.74
CA ASP A 564 -12.05 12.71 14.07
C ASP A 564 -11.20 13.03 12.81
N PRO A 565 -11.21 12.21 11.74
CA PRO A 565 -10.61 12.58 10.44
C PRO A 565 -11.20 13.85 9.81
N VAL A 566 -12.54 14.03 9.86
CA VAL A 566 -13.20 15.29 9.46
C VAL A 566 -12.62 16.47 10.22
N LYS A 567 -12.48 16.35 11.55
CA LYS A 567 -11.95 17.41 12.40
C LYS A 567 -10.50 17.77 12.07
N VAL A 568 -9.67 16.78 11.72
CA VAL A 568 -8.30 17.01 11.22
C VAL A 568 -8.34 17.73 9.88
N TRP A 569 -9.05 17.21 8.88
CA TRP A 569 -9.13 17.80 7.53
C TRP A 569 -9.69 19.23 7.55
N VAL A 570 -10.76 19.50 8.32
CA VAL A 570 -11.30 20.87 8.50
C VAL A 570 -10.28 21.79 9.19
N SER A 571 -9.40 21.26 10.05
CA SER A 571 -8.31 22.05 10.65
C SER A 571 -7.16 22.34 9.67
N GLU A 572 -6.76 21.36 8.84
CA GLU A 572 -5.82 21.56 7.72
C GLU A 572 -6.36 22.63 6.77
N ARG A 573 -7.60 22.45 6.28
CA ARG A 573 -8.27 23.36 5.35
C ARG A 573 -8.38 24.79 5.90
N ARG A 574 -8.60 24.96 7.21
CA ARG A 574 -8.63 26.26 7.90
C ARG A 574 -7.24 26.89 8.10
N ILE A 575 -6.16 26.10 8.08
CA ILE A 575 -4.78 26.61 8.09
C ILE A 575 -4.40 27.06 6.68
N ASP A 576 -4.65 26.26 5.65
CA ASP A 576 -4.40 26.63 4.25
C ASP A 576 -5.15 27.92 3.89
N ALA A 577 -6.43 28.01 4.29
CA ALA A 577 -7.26 29.17 4.03
C ALA A 577 -6.74 30.44 4.70
N LYS A 578 -6.04 30.33 5.84
CA LYS A 578 -5.36 31.47 6.48
C LYS A 578 -4.06 31.82 5.76
N SER A 579 -3.23 30.84 5.39
CA SER A 579 -2.00 31.09 4.63
C SER A 579 -2.30 31.84 3.33
N LEU A 580 -3.31 31.38 2.58
CA LEU A 580 -3.72 32.05 1.34
C LEU A 580 -4.38 33.42 1.59
N GLU A 581 -5.13 33.60 2.68
CA GLU A 581 -5.68 34.92 3.06
C GLU A 581 -4.59 35.90 3.51
N GLU A 582 -3.51 35.42 4.16
CA GLU A 582 -2.33 36.22 4.50
C GLU A 582 -1.52 36.58 3.25
N GLU A 583 -1.23 35.64 2.35
CA GLU A 583 -0.58 35.87 1.05
C GLU A 583 -1.36 36.88 0.19
N LEU A 584 -2.69 36.75 0.11
CA LEU A 584 -3.56 37.69 -0.63
C LEU A 584 -3.74 39.05 0.07
N SER A 585 -3.46 39.14 1.38
CA SER A 585 -3.48 40.39 2.15
C SER A 585 -2.13 41.11 2.20
N MET A 586 -1.05 40.47 1.76
CA MET A 586 0.26 41.13 1.65
C MET A 586 0.25 42.16 0.51
N PRO A 587 0.83 43.36 0.70
CA PRO A 587 0.89 44.36 -0.36
C PRO A 587 1.65 43.84 -1.59
N PRO A 588 1.11 44.01 -2.82
CA PRO A 588 1.80 43.56 -4.02
C PRO A 588 3.13 44.29 -4.17
N LEU A 589 4.23 43.56 -4.32
CA LEU A 589 5.60 44.09 -4.28
C LEU A 589 5.89 45.24 -5.27
N GLY A 590 5.06 45.38 -6.31
CA GLY A 590 5.08 46.53 -7.23
C GLY A 590 4.72 47.89 -6.60
N SER A 591 4.20 47.95 -5.37
CA SER A 591 3.92 49.22 -4.68
C SER A 591 5.11 49.80 -3.91
N LEU A 592 6.23 49.05 -3.77
CA LEU A 592 7.45 49.51 -3.10
C LEU A 592 8.29 50.42 -4.01
N SER A 593 7.76 51.60 -4.32
CA SER A 593 8.48 52.59 -5.13
C SER A 593 9.72 53.10 -4.40
N MET A 594 10.91 52.76 -4.90
CA MET A 594 12.20 53.12 -4.31
C MET A 594 12.47 54.63 -4.51
N ASN A 595 11.98 55.45 -3.57
CA ASN A 595 12.07 56.90 -3.64
C ASN A 595 13.51 57.40 -3.38
N ARG A 596 14.36 57.33 -4.42
CA ARG A 596 15.75 57.80 -4.39
C ARG A 596 15.84 59.33 -4.44
N THR A 597 16.25 59.96 -3.35
CA THR A 597 16.86 61.30 -3.36
C THR A 597 18.27 61.24 -2.75
N PRO A 598 19.29 61.91 -3.33
CA PRO A 598 20.69 61.70 -2.98
C PRO A 598 21.28 62.69 -1.95
N VAL A 599 22.56 62.48 -1.61
CA VAL A 599 23.58 63.40 -1.05
C VAL A 599 24.02 63.16 0.41
N ALA A 600 25.35 63.18 0.59
CA ALA A 600 26.17 63.33 1.81
C ALA A 600 26.32 62.15 2.79
N SER A 601 27.58 61.92 3.18
CA SER A 601 28.05 61.01 4.23
C SER A 601 27.94 61.63 5.63
N PRO A 602 28.01 60.80 6.69
CA PRO A 602 29.00 61.10 7.75
C PRO A 602 29.66 59.85 8.37
N PRO A 603 30.90 59.97 8.91
CA PRO A 603 31.52 58.97 9.76
C PRO A 603 31.40 59.29 11.27
N VAL A 604 31.00 58.29 12.05
CA VAL A 604 31.23 58.04 13.51
C VAL A 604 31.08 59.13 14.60
N SER A 605 30.39 58.72 15.68
CA SER A 605 30.64 59.04 17.10
C SER A 605 30.39 60.46 17.65
N SER A 606 29.42 60.60 18.56
CA SER A 606 29.68 60.53 20.02
C SER A 606 28.42 60.81 20.87
N TYR A 607 28.54 60.57 22.19
CA TYR A 607 27.51 60.72 23.22
C TYR A 607 27.06 62.17 23.44
N GLN A 608 25.78 62.38 23.80
CA GLN A 608 25.39 62.96 25.09
C GLN A 608 23.87 62.83 25.35
N ALA A 609 23.39 63.28 26.53
CA ALA A 609 22.08 62.97 27.08
C ALA A 609 21.25 64.23 27.42
N GLU A 610 19.97 64.00 27.74
CA GLU A 610 19.03 64.88 28.48
C GLU A 610 18.86 66.36 28.03
N GLN A 611 17.65 66.74 27.59
CA GLN A 611 16.67 67.39 28.50
C GLN A 611 15.31 67.66 27.81
N GLN A 612 14.24 67.59 28.62
CA GLN A 612 13.06 68.50 28.76
C GLN A 612 12.53 69.27 27.52
N GLN A 613 11.23 69.45 27.28
CA GLN A 613 9.99 69.44 28.10
C GLN A 613 8.76 69.25 27.14
N HIS A 614 7.46 69.21 27.45
CA HIS A 614 6.64 69.46 28.66
C HIS A 614 5.28 68.69 28.53
N ALA A 615 4.40 68.80 29.54
CA ALA A 615 2.92 68.96 29.53
C ALA A 615 2.09 68.69 28.23
N ASN A 616 0.85 68.16 28.26
CA ASN A 616 -0.09 67.77 29.33
C ASN A 616 -1.30 67.02 28.68
N SER A 617 -2.32 66.45 29.36
CA SER A 617 -2.46 65.72 30.64
C SER A 617 -3.96 65.34 30.83
N TYR A 618 -4.30 64.35 31.69
CA TYR A 618 -5.45 64.26 32.64
C TYR A 618 -5.82 62.78 32.97
N PHE A 619 -5.82 62.43 34.27
CA PHE A 619 -6.60 61.42 35.05
C PHE A 619 -7.07 60.10 34.39
N GLY A 620 -7.03 58.90 35.01
CA GLY A 620 -6.75 58.47 36.40
C GLY A 620 -7.97 57.76 37.04
N SER A 621 -7.89 56.86 38.05
CA SER A 621 -6.79 56.07 38.66
C SER A 621 -7.32 55.37 39.93
N ASN A 622 -7.21 54.03 40.10
CA ASN A 622 -7.18 53.26 41.38
C ASN A 622 -7.35 51.73 41.14
N ALA A 623 -6.86 50.79 41.97
CA ALA A 623 -5.99 50.87 43.15
C ALA A 623 -5.15 49.57 43.32
N GLY A 624 -4.07 49.62 44.13
CA GLY A 624 -3.34 48.44 44.65
C GLY A 624 -3.87 47.97 46.02
N PRO A 625 -3.08 47.29 46.89
CA PRO A 625 -1.62 47.05 46.91
C PRO A 625 -1.27 45.51 46.95
N ALA A 626 -0.16 44.93 47.45
CA ALA A 626 1.00 45.41 48.23
C ALA A 626 2.29 44.54 48.12
N ALA A 627 3.44 45.21 48.28
CA ALA A 627 4.61 44.86 49.11
C ALA A 627 5.23 43.42 49.18
N ASN A 628 6.38 43.28 48.53
CA ASN A 628 7.73 43.13 49.15
C ASN A 628 8.09 41.93 50.07
N THR A 629 9.10 41.10 49.72
CA THR A 629 10.32 40.82 50.54
C THR A 629 11.37 39.90 49.85
N HIS A 630 12.59 39.82 50.41
CA HIS A 630 13.74 39.02 49.94
C HIS A 630 13.68 37.51 50.30
N ALA A 631 14.41 36.67 49.53
CA ALA A 631 15.34 35.62 50.04
C ALA A 631 16.30 35.13 48.93
N GLN A 632 17.29 34.28 49.26
CA GLN A 632 18.37 33.82 48.34
C GLN A 632 18.50 32.28 48.26
N ARG A 633 19.22 31.80 47.22
CA ARG A 633 19.90 30.48 47.06
C ARG A 633 19.02 29.22 46.86
N PRO A 634 19.57 28.09 46.34
CA PRO A 634 20.77 27.89 45.49
C PRO A 634 20.48 27.04 44.21
N HIS A 635 21.53 26.69 43.45
CA HIS A 635 21.44 25.77 42.29
C HIS A 635 21.16 24.31 42.67
N GLN A 636 20.35 23.61 41.87
CA GLN A 636 20.68 22.26 41.36
C GLN A 636 19.91 21.95 40.05
N GLN A 637 20.30 20.88 39.35
CA GLN A 637 19.88 20.55 37.98
C GLN A 637 18.66 19.63 37.93
N VAL A 638 17.81 19.78 36.90
CA VAL A 638 16.93 18.73 36.37
C VAL A 638 16.96 18.80 34.83
N HIS A 639 16.86 17.66 34.15
CA HIS A 639 17.01 17.53 32.70
C HIS A 639 15.79 18.01 31.89
N SER A 640 16.03 18.26 30.60
CA SER A 640 15.01 18.37 29.56
C SER A 640 15.42 17.47 28.38
N PRO A 641 14.52 16.64 27.80
CA PRO A 641 14.81 15.90 26.58
C PRO A 641 14.77 16.82 25.33
N PRO A 642 15.50 16.51 24.25
CA PRO A 642 15.45 17.26 23.00
C PRO A 642 14.18 16.96 22.19
N ALA A 643 13.86 17.84 21.25
CA ALA A 643 12.71 17.68 20.35
C ALA A 643 13.02 16.75 19.16
N GLU A 644 12.02 15.97 18.74
CA GLU A 644 12.03 15.23 17.47
C GLU A 644 11.56 16.14 16.32
N ALA A 645 12.08 15.89 15.11
CA ALA A 645 11.67 16.60 13.90
C ALA A 645 10.81 15.69 13.01
N HIS A 646 9.63 16.16 12.60
CA HIS A 646 8.79 15.45 11.64
C HIS A 646 9.24 15.72 10.19
N VAL A 647 9.34 14.65 9.41
CA VAL A 647 9.69 14.70 7.99
C VAL A 647 8.43 14.82 7.15
N GLN A 648 8.37 15.83 6.27
CA GLN A 648 7.32 15.97 5.27
C GLN A 648 7.61 15.07 4.05
N SER A 649 6.59 14.37 3.55
CA SER A 649 6.67 13.56 2.33
C SER A 649 5.87 14.19 1.19
N TRP A 650 6.53 14.40 0.04
CA TRP A 650 5.92 14.92 -1.19
C TRP A 650 5.81 13.81 -2.24
N ALA A 651 4.58 13.36 -2.54
CA ALA A 651 4.24 12.60 -3.75
C ALA A 651 2.72 12.67 -3.97
N GLY A 652 2.28 13.22 -5.11
CA GLY A 652 0.87 13.31 -5.50
C GLY A 652 0.50 12.29 -6.58
N SER A 653 -0.79 11.91 -6.63
CA SER A 653 -1.31 10.92 -7.58
C SER A 653 -2.46 11.49 -8.43
N THR A 654 -2.41 11.23 -9.73
CA THR A 654 -3.52 11.25 -10.69
C THR A 654 -3.42 9.96 -11.52
N VAL A 655 -4.47 9.34 -12.07
CA VAL A 655 -5.57 9.85 -12.92
C VAL A 655 -6.91 9.13 -12.60
N GLU A 656 -8.03 9.74 -12.94
CA GLU A 656 -9.42 9.25 -12.70
C GLU A 656 -9.95 8.20 -13.71
N PRO A 657 -11.02 7.45 -13.36
CA PRO A 657 -11.72 6.52 -14.25
C PRO A 657 -12.89 7.16 -15.04
N GLN A 658 -13.35 6.49 -16.11
CA GLN A 658 -14.49 6.92 -16.93
C GLN A 658 -15.48 5.77 -17.22
N GLN A 659 -16.78 6.06 -17.39
CA GLN A 659 -17.88 5.08 -17.55
C GLN A 659 -18.55 5.13 -18.96
N PRO A 660 -19.37 4.11 -19.35
CA PRO A 660 -19.32 3.57 -20.73
C PRO A 660 -20.58 3.74 -21.62
N HIS A 661 -20.47 3.17 -22.83
CA HIS A 661 -21.49 2.61 -23.78
C HIS A 661 -21.39 3.19 -25.22
N PRO A 662 -21.74 2.45 -26.31
CA PRO A 662 -22.13 1.03 -26.44
C PRO A 662 -21.22 0.18 -27.39
N VAL A 663 -21.61 -1.08 -27.63
CA VAL A 663 -20.93 -2.16 -28.43
C VAL A 663 -21.62 -2.35 -29.82
N PRO A 664 -21.28 -3.32 -30.73
CA PRO A 664 -20.32 -4.47 -30.70
C PRO A 664 -19.54 -4.70 -32.04
N PRO A 665 -19.01 -5.91 -32.33
CA PRO A 665 -18.19 -6.88 -31.58
C PRO A 665 -16.75 -6.86 -32.17
N VAL A 666 -15.89 -7.87 -32.43
CA VAL A 666 -15.60 -9.33 -32.20
C VAL A 666 -14.06 -9.45 -32.47
N SER A 667 -13.25 -10.47 -32.13
CA SER A 667 -13.17 -11.61 -31.18
C SER A 667 -11.78 -12.30 -31.47
N ASN A 668 -11.26 -13.39 -30.89
CA ASN A 668 -11.68 -14.39 -29.90
C ASN A 668 -10.42 -15.12 -29.36
N MET A 669 -10.32 -15.45 -28.07
CA MET A 669 -9.67 -16.68 -27.55
C MET A 669 -9.98 -16.90 -26.06
N TRP A 670 -10.11 -18.17 -25.65
CA TRP A 670 -10.46 -18.67 -24.30
C TRP A 670 -9.22 -19.28 -23.61
N THR A 671 -9.04 -19.36 -22.28
CA THR A 671 -9.88 -19.84 -21.14
C THR A 671 -9.98 -21.40 -21.08
N PRO A 672 -9.93 -22.04 -19.88
CA PRO A 672 -9.10 -23.25 -19.69
C PRO A 672 -9.85 -24.59 -19.56
N ASP A 673 -9.32 -25.66 -20.18
CA ASP A 673 -9.54 -27.07 -19.80
C ASP A 673 -8.48 -28.03 -20.42
N MET A 674 -8.28 -29.21 -19.81
CA MET A 674 -7.52 -30.41 -20.26
C MET A 674 -5.99 -30.33 -20.53
N GLY A 675 -5.28 -31.48 -20.47
CA GLY A 675 -3.91 -31.61 -21.02
C GLY A 675 -3.11 -32.90 -20.74
N ILE A 676 -2.13 -32.81 -19.81
CA ILE A 676 -1.25 -33.89 -19.27
C ILE A 676 -0.14 -34.51 -20.21
N ARG A 677 1.14 -34.34 -19.78
CA ARG A 677 2.40 -35.07 -20.19
C ARG A 677 2.95 -34.79 -21.62
N PHE A 678 4.20 -35.07 -21.99
CA PHE A 678 5.31 -35.88 -21.41
C PHE A 678 6.69 -35.19 -21.53
N GLY A 679 7.68 -35.58 -20.70
CA GLY A 679 9.12 -35.46 -21.05
C GLY A 679 10.07 -34.95 -19.95
N GLY A 680 11.08 -35.76 -19.58
CA GLY A 680 12.30 -35.40 -18.82
C GLY A 680 13.47 -36.25 -19.36
N PRO A 681 14.53 -36.59 -18.59
CA PRO A 681 14.89 -36.20 -17.21
C PRO A 681 16.43 -35.94 -17.00
N ALA A 682 16.88 -35.95 -15.73
CA ALA A 682 18.28 -36.01 -15.23
C ALA A 682 19.19 -34.78 -15.47
N GLY A 683 20.19 -34.45 -14.62
CA GLY A 683 20.67 -34.97 -13.31
C GLY A 683 22.00 -34.25 -12.94
N GLY A 684 22.60 -34.33 -11.75
CA GLY A 684 22.24 -34.93 -10.45
C GLY A 684 23.45 -34.98 -9.47
N HIS A 685 23.23 -34.69 -8.18
CA HIS A 685 24.03 -34.99 -6.97
C HIS A 685 25.56 -34.66 -6.83
N GLY A 686 25.98 -34.35 -5.59
CA GLY A 686 27.39 -34.31 -5.12
C GLY A 686 27.94 -32.89 -4.94
N ALA A 687 28.17 -32.29 -3.76
CA ALA A 687 28.39 -32.71 -2.36
C ALA A 687 29.84 -33.09 -1.96
N ALA A 688 30.22 -32.64 -0.75
CA ALA A 688 31.46 -32.87 0.02
C ALA A 688 32.70 -31.95 -0.24
N ALA A 689 33.28 -31.51 0.88
CA ALA A 689 34.63 -30.92 1.04
C ALA A 689 35.62 -32.02 1.55
N PRO A 690 36.89 -31.80 1.98
CA PRO A 690 37.54 -30.58 2.51
C PRO A 690 38.98 -30.30 2.00
N ALA A 691 39.68 -29.35 2.66
CA ALA A 691 41.06 -28.90 2.37
C ALA A 691 42.17 -29.84 2.93
N PRO A 692 43.48 -29.59 2.67
CA PRO A 692 44.22 -28.60 3.46
C PRO A 692 45.30 -27.73 2.74
N ASN A 693 45.74 -26.72 3.50
CA ASN A 693 46.75 -25.64 3.31
C ASN A 693 48.23 -26.15 3.44
N PRO A 694 49.34 -25.34 3.47
CA PRO A 694 49.61 -23.90 3.18
C PRO A 694 50.91 -23.73 2.28
N PRO A 695 51.82 -22.70 2.32
CA PRO A 695 51.88 -21.37 3.01
C PRO A 695 52.47 -20.14 2.25
N GLY A 696 51.69 -19.07 2.08
CA GLY A 696 52.09 -17.63 2.18
C GLY A 696 53.17 -17.04 1.23
N PRO A 697 53.63 -15.78 1.46
CA PRO A 697 53.20 -14.81 2.49
C PRO A 697 52.95 -13.35 2.01
N ARG A 698 52.51 -12.50 2.98
CA ARG A 698 52.47 -11.02 3.04
C ARG A 698 51.16 -10.30 2.69
N GLN A 699 50.88 -9.29 3.52
CA GLN A 699 49.66 -8.47 3.56
C GLN A 699 49.94 -7.05 3.01
N ALA A 700 48.87 -6.38 2.57
CA ALA A 700 48.70 -4.94 2.71
C ALA A 700 47.29 -4.70 3.26
N SER A 701 47.14 -3.88 4.30
CA SER A 701 45.87 -3.66 4.99
C SER A 701 45.06 -2.54 4.32
N GLY A 702 43.81 -2.82 3.96
CA GLY A 702 42.84 -1.78 3.60
C GLY A 702 42.41 -0.96 4.82
N GLY A 703 42.12 0.33 4.60
CA GLY A 703 41.54 1.21 5.61
C GLY A 703 40.05 1.45 5.36
N THR A 704 39.23 1.36 6.41
CA THR A 704 37.79 1.63 6.36
C THR A 704 37.52 3.14 6.21
N TRP A 705 36.44 3.49 5.50
CA TRP A 705 36.01 4.88 5.29
C TRP A 705 35.31 5.47 6.53
N ASP A 706 35.50 6.76 6.80
CA ASP A 706 34.90 7.51 7.92
C ASP A 706 33.84 8.50 7.42
N PRO A 707 32.55 8.36 7.82
CA PRO A 707 31.47 9.21 7.34
C PRO A 707 31.54 10.68 7.80
N ASN A 708 32.44 11.06 8.71
CA ASN A 708 32.66 12.49 9.07
C ASN A 708 33.52 13.25 8.05
N SER A 709 34.06 12.58 7.02
CA SER A 709 34.94 13.17 6.01
C SER A 709 34.18 13.96 4.92
N GLY A 710 33.57 15.09 5.29
CA GLY A 710 32.79 15.93 4.40
C GLY A 710 33.59 16.47 3.19
N ILE A 711 33.25 16.01 1.99
CA ILE A 711 33.89 16.42 0.73
C ILE A 711 33.45 17.84 0.36
N ARG A 712 34.40 18.76 0.23
CA ARG A 712 34.18 20.07 -0.39
C ARG A 712 34.53 20.00 -1.88
N PHE A 713 33.55 20.28 -2.74
CA PHE A 713 33.81 20.68 -4.12
C PHE A 713 34.21 22.15 -4.19
N GLY A 714 35.01 22.51 -5.19
CA GLY A 714 35.52 23.86 -5.48
C GLY A 714 36.26 23.88 -6.81
#